data_AF-M7T190-F1
#
_entry.id   AF-M7T190-F1
#
_cell.length_a   1.000
_cell.length_b   1.000
_cell.length_c   1.000
_cell.angle_alpha   90.00
_cell.angle_beta   90.00
_cell.angle_gamma   90.00
#
_symmetry.space_group_name_H-M   'P 1'
#
loop_
_entity.id
_entity.type
_entity.pdbx_description
1 polymer ?
#
loop_
_entity_poly.entity_id
_entity_poly.type
_entity_poly.pdbx_seq_one_letter_code
_entity_poly.pdbx_strand_id
1 'polypeptide(L)'
;MTTLTSKDLDAILDLPYLQELTLYALYEESWENPRSDGDYFNTQLAKRAKHKLNRLAITIIQNLMIRSRWDLFGPRRYLHCIADFTVLRELDVDLLVLVAHRGNMKNVQLEARLPASLRKLTLREQWRLEPPKRRRPKCFGTKYAKDRADMMRRFARSCKARCADLTTVHWVAWQTKEGDEIVSGWDLETYSELVGLFAAANVAFECAVARRRLEWNILELWHNYRASILGAATCLLLAIWLYLQLSQRKEKRPSSPKLELGKSTVVELKSEEKISLSKPKETSSGPRRIKGELRKPDRSKPVVKRDHERQVQVLIFFSSLTGTTERTTKEVARSLETSLLEQSPENGHVFLKPQVLDLTEIDYDEFFISPPKPAEEGSQVDYFYMLLLPSYNIDTINDTFLEHLKETHNDFRIDSASLSGLLGYSVFGLGDREGWPSEEDGYCFQAKEVDKWLAKLTGRKRAYPLGMGDPKQDLKERLIEWTEGVRDTVRHIAKTGSLGEGVRGSGDAVESDDEYISEDDDDGEVLIDESALPKKTKQKSTRDLEDVEDLGKIMKTSRAETAASKGSTPIAVDFTTYGKTSKKSPQTVVKEMVPKSSPTHAALTKQGYTIVGSHSGVKICRWTKSALRGRGSCYKYSFYGIHSHQCMETTPSLSCSNKCVFCWRHGTNPVGTTWRWVVDPPDLIFQGVKAGHYQKIRMMRGVPGVRSERFAEAMRIRHCALSLVGEPIFYPHINEFLGMLHAERISSFLVCNAQHPDQLAALGPVTQLYVSIDASNRESLRRIDRPLHRDFWERFQRCLDILRARRFRQRTVFRLTLVKGFNVDDEVDGYADLVEKGLPCFVEVKGVTYCGTSNGGKDGKDGLTMANVPFYAEVAAFVEALNARLNDRGLGYGIAAEHAHSCCVLLASDRFRVDGRWHTRIDYERFFALLEERGPEGEWSPEDYMGEATPEWAAWGNGGFDPRDERVDRKGRKKVVEI
;
A
#
# COMPACT_ATOMS: atom_id res chain seq x y z
N MET A 1 -24.57 12.34 -18.73
CA MET A 1 -24.55 10.96 -18.19
C MET A 1 -23.19 10.37 -18.51
N THR A 2 -22.32 10.28 -17.51
CA THR A 2 -20.98 9.67 -17.61
C THR A 2 -21.07 8.21 -17.17
N THR A 3 -20.33 7.32 -17.83
CA THR A 3 -20.32 5.89 -17.48
C THR A 3 -19.47 5.69 -16.22
N LEU A 4 -20.11 5.60 -15.06
CA LEU A 4 -19.45 5.31 -13.78
C LEU A 4 -18.82 3.91 -13.80
N THR A 5 -17.59 3.81 -13.32
CA THR A 5 -16.84 2.55 -13.14
C THR A 5 -16.88 2.08 -11.68
N SER A 6 -16.46 0.83 -11.43
CA SER A 6 -16.32 0.26 -10.08
C SER A 6 -15.62 1.19 -9.08
N LYS A 7 -14.58 1.89 -9.52
CA LYS A 7 -13.80 2.83 -8.69
C LYS A 7 -14.50 4.15 -8.42
N ASP A 8 -15.32 4.63 -9.37
CA ASP A 8 -16.04 5.89 -9.19
C ASP A 8 -17.14 5.73 -8.15
N LEU A 9 -17.80 4.56 -8.11
CA LEU A 9 -18.72 4.21 -7.02
C LEU A 9 -17.98 4.10 -5.69
N ASP A 10 -16.83 3.41 -5.63
CA ASP A 10 -16.05 3.29 -4.39
C ASP A 10 -15.70 4.69 -3.83
N ALA A 11 -15.21 5.60 -4.68
CA ALA A 11 -14.91 6.98 -4.30
C ALA A 11 -16.15 7.78 -3.86
N ILE A 12 -17.28 7.67 -4.58
CA ILE A 12 -18.55 8.30 -4.19
C ILE A 12 -19.05 7.76 -2.84
N LEU A 13 -18.99 6.44 -2.64
CA LEU A 13 -19.41 5.78 -1.41
C LEU A 13 -18.48 6.08 -0.22
N ASP A 14 -17.21 6.42 -0.46
CA ASP A 14 -16.25 6.79 0.59
C ASP A 14 -16.46 8.22 1.12
N LEU A 15 -17.01 9.14 0.32
CA LEU A 15 -17.22 10.56 0.71
C LEU A 15 -17.80 10.70 2.14
N PRO A 16 -17.14 11.45 3.05
CA PRO A 16 -17.48 11.43 4.48
C PRO A 16 -18.89 11.96 4.79
N TYR A 17 -19.40 12.87 3.96
CA TYR A 17 -20.70 13.52 4.14
C TYR A 17 -21.79 13.00 3.17
N LEU A 18 -21.63 11.80 2.59
CA LEU A 18 -22.61 11.21 1.66
C LEU A 18 -23.92 10.83 2.36
N GLN A 19 -24.87 11.76 2.41
CA GLN A 19 -26.22 11.52 2.93
C GLN A 19 -27.23 11.09 1.86
N GLU A 20 -27.05 11.51 0.60
CA GLU A 20 -27.91 11.12 -0.52
C GLU A 20 -27.10 10.55 -1.69
N LEU A 21 -27.63 9.50 -2.33
CA LEU A 21 -27.05 8.88 -3.51
C LEU A 21 -28.13 8.61 -4.55
N THR A 22 -27.95 9.10 -5.77
CA THR A 22 -28.85 8.85 -6.90
C THR A 22 -28.06 8.28 -8.08
N LEU A 23 -28.45 7.10 -8.56
CA LEU A 23 -27.81 6.37 -9.65
C LEU A 23 -28.78 6.13 -10.81
N TYR A 24 -28.39 6.57 -12.00
CA TYR A 24 -29.16 6.39 -13.24
C TYR A 24 -28.39 5.52 -14.23
N ALA A 25 -29.10 4.62 -14.94
CA ALA A 25 -28.57 3.79 -16.03
C ALA A 25 -27.38 2.89 -15.63
N LEU A 26 -27.58 2.02 -14.64
CA LEU A 26 -26.60 0.97 -14.29
C LEU A 26 -26.47 -0.06 -15.44
N TYR A 27 -25.37 0.00 -16.19
CA TYR A 27 -25.01 -1.00 -17.20
C TYR A 27 -24.42 -2.26 -16.54
N GLU A 28 -24.98 -3.42 -16.86
CA GLU A 28 -24.68 -4.71 -16.23
C GLU A 28 -23.18 -5.08 -16.31
N GLU A 29 -22.57 -4.89 -17.49
CA GLU A 29 -21.14 -5.15 -17.77
C GLU A 29 -20.17 -4.23 -16.99
N SER A 30 -20.62 -3.05 -16.53
CA SER A 30 -19.73 -2.06 -15.87
C SER A 30 -19.41 -2.39 -14.40
N TRP A 31 -20.14 -3.34 -13.80
CA TRP A 31 -20.04 -3.68 -12.38
C TRP A 31 -19.77 -5.17 -12.13
N GLU A 32 -19.67 -5.99 -13.19
CA GLU A 32 -19.28 -7.41 -13.09
C GLU A 32 -17.78 -7.53 -12.85
N ASN A 33 -17.41 -8.09 -11.70
CA ASN A 33 -16.05 -8.52 -11.43
C ASN A 33 -15.80 -9.83 -12.21
N PRO A 34 -14.82 -9.90 -13.13
CA PRO A 34 -14.52 -11.11 -13.91
C PRO A 34 -13.85 -12.23 -13.07
N ARG A 35 -14.03 -12.23 -11.74
CA ARG A 35 -13.51 -13.20 -10.77
C ARG A 35 -14.59 -13.53 -9.74
N SER A 36 -15.19 -14.72 -9.90
CA SER A 36 -16.06 -15.51 -8.98
C SER A 36 -17.22 -14.84 -8.24
N ASP A 37 -17.05 -13.66 -7.65
CA ASP A 37 -17.89 -13.13 -6.58
C ASP A 37 -18.88 -12.11 -7.15
N GLY A 38 -20.02 -12.62 -7.64
CA GLY A 38 -20.87 -11.94 -8.64
C GLY A 38 -21.61 -10.65 -8.25
N ASP A 39 -21.50 -10.13 -7.03
CA ASP A 39 -22.29 -8.96 -6.57
C ASP A 39 -21.45 -7.87 -5.86
N TYR A 40 -20.36 -7.45 -6.52
CA TYR A 40 -19.51 -6.32 -6.09
C TYR A 40 -20.30 -5.08 -5.62
N PHE A 41 -21.42 -4.79 -6.28
CA PHE A 41 -22.21 -3.58 -6.02
C PHE A 41 -22.84 -3.61 -4.61
N ASN A 42 -23.51 -4.71 -4.25
CA ASN A 42 -24.05 -4.87 -2.90
C ASN A 42 -22.94 -4.86 -1.84
N THR A 43 -21.81 -5.53 -2.10
CA THR A 43 -20.68 -5.58 -1.16
C THR A 43 -20.14 -4.21 -0.82
N GLN A 44 -19.88 -3.35 -1.80
CA GLN A 44 -19.35 -2.00 -1.54
C GLN A 44 -20.40 -1.07 -0.93
N LEU A 45 -21.66 -1.15 -1.39
CA LEU A 45 -22.76 -0.35 -0.86
C LEU A 45 -22.96 -0.60 0.65
N ALA A 46 -22.97 -1.86 1.07
CA ALA A 46 -23.07 -2.23 2.48
C ALA A 46 -21.80 -1.95 3.29
N LYS A 47 -20.60 -2.14 2.71
CA LYS A 47 -19.34 -1.87 3.42
C LYS A 47 -19.13 -0.39 3.71
N ARG A 48 -19.51 0.50 2.77
CA ARG A 48 -19.11 1.92 2.79
C ARG A 48 -20.23 2.88 3.20
N ALA A 49 -21.50 2.60 2.84
CA ALA A 49 -22.61 3.56 2.99
C ALA A 49 -23.67 3.19 4.05
N LYS A 50 -23.70 1.94 4.53
CA LYS A 50 -24.66 1.37 5.50
C LYS A 50 -24.99 2.25 6.72
N HIS A 51 -24.01 3.03 7.17
CA HIS A 51 -24.09 3.84 8.41
C HIS A 51 -24.21 5.36 8.19
N LYS A 52 -24.19 5.85 6.94
CA LYS A 52 -24.25 7.30 6.64
C LYS A 52 -25.31 7.74 5.62
N LEU A 53 -25.81 6.82 4.80
CA LEU A 53 -26.72 7.15 3.70
C LEU A 53 -28.18 7.25 4.16
N ASN A 54 -28.71 8.46 4.20
CA ASN A 54 -30.10 8.77 4.53
C ASN A 54 -31.08 8.47 3.37
N ARG A 55 -30.64 8.63 2.11
CA ARG A 55 -31.48 8.52 0.91
C ARG A 55 -30.76 7.82 -0.24
N LEU A 56 -31.40 6.80 -0.83
CA LEU A 56 -30.90 6.05 -1.98
C LEU A 56 -31.93 6.03 -3.12
N ALA A 57 -31.52 6.44 -4.32
CA ALA A 57 -32.33 6.35 -5.52
C ALA A 57 -31.57 5.60 -6.63
N ILE A 58 -32.20 4.58 -7.23
CA ILE A 58 -31.60 3.73 -8.28
C ILE A 58 -32.60 3.53 -9.42
N THR A 59 -32.22 3.88 -10.64
CA THR A 59 -33.01 3.67 -11.85
C THR A 59 -32.16 3.04 -12.96
N ILE A 60 -32.62 1.96 -13.58
CA ILE A 60 -31.82 1.12 -14.49
C ILE A 60 -32.36 1.18 -15.92
N ILE A 61 -31.44 1.33 -16.88
CA ILE A 61 -31.71 1.23 -18.32
C ILE A 61 -30.74 0.18 -18.87
N GLN A 62 -31.27 -1.02 -19.14
CA GLN A 62 -30.47 -2.20 -19.50
C GLN A 62 -30.09 -2.22 -21.00
N ASN A 63 -29.16 -3.12 -21.35
CA ASN A 63 -28.38 -3.07 -22.60
C ASN A 63 -29.22 -2.96 -23.89
N LEU A 64 -28.83 -2.05 -24.79
CA LEU A 64 -29.53 -1.74 -26.03
C LEU A 64 -29.32 -2.80 -27.14
N MET A 65 -28.30 -3.67 -27.01
CA MET A 65 -27.73 -4.47 -28.11
C MET A 65 -28.06 -5.98 -28.13
N ILE A 66 -28.73 -6.54 -27.11
CA ILE A 66 -29.06 -7.98 -27.08
C ILE A 66 -30.50 -8.20 -27.58
N ARG A 67 -30.64 -8.98 -28.68
CA ARG A 67 -31.88 -9.06 -29.49
C ARG A 67 -32.62 -10.40 -29.41
N SER A 68 -32.22 -11.32 -28.53
CA SER A 68 -32.50 -12.76 -28.67
C SER A 68 -33.03 -13.52 -27.46
N ARG A 69 -33.22 -12.90 -26.27
CA ARG A 69 -33.87 -13.54 -25.11
C ARG A 69 -34.79 -12.57 -24.38
N TRP A 70 -36.04 -12.99 -24.16
CA TRP A 70 -37.08 -12.20 -23.49
C TRP A 70 -37.08 -12.38 -21.96
N ASP A 71 -36.25 -13.30 -21.47
CA ASP A 71 -36.17 -13.75 -20.07
C ASP A 71 -35.24 -12.89 -19.20
N LEU A 72 -34.65 -11.83 -19.79
CA LEU A 72 -33.67 -10.94 -19.17
C LEU A 72 -34.27 -9.53 -18.97
N PHE A 73 -35.43 -9.46 -18.32
CA PHE A 73 -36.01 -8.21 -17.83
C PHE A 73 -35.64 -8.00 -16.37
N GLY A 74 -34.61 -7.17 -16.13
CA GLY A 74 -34.06 -6.86 -14.81
C GLY A 74 -32.56 -7.15 -14.75
N PRO A 75 -31.78 -6.41 -13.93
CA PRO A 75 -30.39 -6.77 -13.68
C PRO A 75 -30.34 -8.14 -12.99
N ARG A 76 -29.27 -8.91 -13.22
CA ARG A 76 -28.97 -10.13 -12.44
C ARG A 76 -28.68 -9.87 -10.95
N ARG A 77 -28.62 -8.61 -10.54
CA ARG A 77 -28.26 -8.15 -9.20
C ARG A 77 -29.48 -7.82 -8.39
N TYR A 78 -29.42 -8.16 -7.12
CA TYR A 78 -30.53 -8.02 -6.20
C TYR A 78 -30.06 -7.29 -4.94
N LEU A 79 -30.73 -6.20 -4.55
CA LEU A 79 -30.29 -5.30 -3.47
C LEU A 79 -30.57 -5.84 -2.06
N HIS A 80 -30.13 -7.07 -1.80
CA HIS A 80 -30.30 -7.76 -0.51
C HIS A 80 -29.64 -7.03 0.66
N CYS A 81 -28.53 -6.33 0.42
CA CYS A 81 -27.77 -5.66 1.49
C CYS A 81 -28.45 -4.40 2.07
N ILE A 82 -29.52 -3.91 1.42
CA ILE A 82 -30.29 -2.76 1.90
C ILE A 82 -30.99 -3.05 3.24
N ALA A 83 -31.29 -4.32 3.54
CA ALA A 83 -31.87 -4.73 4.82
C ALA A 83 -30.99 -4.36 6.04
N ASP A 84 -29.67 -4.29 5.85
CA ASP A 84 -28.71 -4.03 6.92
C ASP A 84 -28.54 -2.53 7.27
N PHE A 85 -29.10 -1.61 6.48
CA PHE A 85 -28.83 -0.17 6.61
C PHE A 85 -29.39 0.42 7.90
N THR A 86 -28.53 1.06 8.70
CA THR A 86 -28.93 1.55 10.04
C THR A 86 -29.58 2.93 10.03
N VAL A 87 -29.43 3.71 8.94
CA VAL A 87 -29.88 5.11 8.86
C VAL A 87 -30.69 5.47 7.61
N LEU A 88 -30.97 4.51 6.70
CA LEU A 88 -31.65 4.78 5.44
C LEU A 88 -33.14 5.08 5.63
N ARG A 89 -33.55 6.32 5.33
CA ARG A 89 -34.93 6.82 5.51
C ARG A 89 -35.75 6.84 4.23
N GLU A 90 -35.14 7.13 3.07
CA GLU A 90 -35.79 7.10 1.76
C GLU A 90 -35.11 6.10 0.80
N LEU A 91 -35.92 5.28 0.12
CA LEU A 91 -35.48 4.40 -0.97
C LEU A 91 -36.39 4.57 -2.20
N ASP A 92 -35.80 4.85 -3.36
CA ASP A 92 -36.51 4.98 -4.64
C ASP A 92 -35.87 4.05 -5.69
N VAL A 93 -36.59 3.02 -6.14
CA VAL A 93 -35.98 1.91 -6.88
C VAL A 93 -36.92 1.25 -7.90
N ASP A 94 -36.38 0.85 -9.05
CA ASP A 94 -37.10 -0.02 -9.99
C ASP A 94 -37.39 -1.39 -9.35
N LEU A 95 -38.66 -1.82 -9.35
CA LEU A 95 -39.17 -3.00 -8.64
C LEU A 95 -38.39 -4.28 -8.95
N LEU A 96 -37.99 -4.48 -10.22
CA LEU A 96 -37.26 -5.68 -10.64
C LEU A 96 -35.86 -5.77 -9.99
N VAL A 97 -35.28 -4.66 -9.52
CA VAL A 97 -34.01 -4.65 -8.78
C VAL A 97 -34.19 -5.18 -7.35
N LEU A 98 -35.42 -5.19 -6.83
CA LEU A 98 -35.79 -5.85 -5.56
C LEU A 98 -36.33 -7.29 -5.74
N VAL A 99 -36.33 -7.84 -6.96
CA VAL A 99 -36.91 -9.18 -7.25
C VAL A 99 -36.03 -10.03 -8.20
N ALA A 100 -35.04 -9.44 -8.86
CA ALA A 100 -34.20 -9.96 -9.95
C ALA A 100 -34.95 -10.36 -11.23
N HIS A 101 -36.04 -11.14 -11.14
CA HIS A 101 -36.80 -11.59 -12.30
C HIS A 101 -38.29 -11.79 -11.99
N ARG A 102 -39.15 -11.59 -13.00
CA ARG A 102 -40.63 -11.68 -12.92
C ARG A 102 -41.14 -12.95 -12.22
N GLY A 103 -40.48 -14.09 -12.41
CA GLY A 103 -40.86 -15.36 -11.80
C GLY A 103 -40.76 -15.41 -10.27
N ASN A 104 -39.96 -14.52 -9.66
CA ASN A 104 -39.71 -14.54 -8.22
C ASN A 104 -40.80 -13.80 -7.41
N MET A 105 -41.60 -12.90 -8.02
CA MET A 105 -42.59 -12.06 -7.31
C MET A 105 -43.55 -12.88 -6.45
N LYS A 106 -43.98 -14.05 -6.93
CA LYS A 106 -44.90 -14.91 -6.19
C LYS A 106 -44.37 -15.31 -4.81
N ASN A 107 -43.04 -15.49 -4.66
CA ASN A 107 -42.41 -16.03 -3.46
C ASN A 107 -41.56 -15.01 -2.68
N VAL A 108 -41.24 -13.84 -3.26
CA VAL A 108 -40.45 -12.80 -2.59
C VAL A 108 -41.26 -12.11 -1.47
N GLN A 109 -40.58 -11.85 -0.36
CA GLN A 109 -40.99 -10.97 0.73
C GLN A 109 -40.17 -9.69 0.61
N LEU A 110 -40.83 -8.53 0.49
CA LEU A 110 -40.16 -7.22 0.40
C LEU A 110 -39.81 -6.70 1.80
N GLU A 111 -40.64 -6.98 2.79
CA GLU A 111 -40.48 -6.65 4.20
C GLU A 111 -39.20 -7.22 4.84
N ALA A 112 -38.68 -8.34 4.31
CA ALA A 112 -37.46 -8.99 4.81
C ALA A 112 -36.18 -8.35 4.25
N ARG A 113 -36.32 -7.31 3.42
CA ARG A 113 -35.32 -6.84 2.44
C ARG A 113 -35.16 -5.32 2.42
N LEU A 114 -35.85 -4.64 3.33
CA LEU A 114 -35.84 -3.21 3.57
C LEU A 114 -35.42 -3.01 5.05
N PRO A 115 -34.68 -1.95 5.39
CA PRO A 115 -34.20 -1.76 6.75
C PRO A 115 -35.32 -1.26 7.67
N ALA A 116 -35.18 -1.52 8.97
CA ALA A 116 -36.16 -1.09 9.97
C ALA A 116 -36.35 0.44 10.05
N SER A 117 -35.32 1.20 9.65
CA SER A 117 -35.25 2.67 9.62
C SER A 117 -35.95 3.33 8.43
N LEU A 118 -36.44 2.55 7.46
CA LEU A 118 -37.01 3.07 6.23
C LEU A 118 -38.38 3.71 6.46
N ARG A 119 -38.51 5.01 6.17
CA ARG A 119 -39.75 5.79 6.29
C ARG A 119 -40.55 5.83 5.00
N LYS A 120 -39.86 5.90 3.87
CA LYS A 120 -40.47 6.08 2.55
C LYS A 120 -39.84 5.16 1.51
N LEU A 121 -40.70 4.37 0.87
CA LEU A 121 -40.35 3.51 -0.25
C LEU A 121 -41.02 4.04 -1.52
N THR A 122 -40.30 4.12 -2.62
CA THR A 122 -40.84 4.39 -3.96
C THR A 122 -40.46 3.23 -4.88
N LEU A 123 -41.46 2.57 -5.46
CA LEU A 123 -41.29 1.43 -6.37
C LEU A 123 -41.66 1.85 -7.79
N ARG A 124 -40.71 1.73 -8.72
CA ARG A 124 -40.90 2.07 -10.14
C ARG A 124 -41.10 0.81 -11.00
N GLU A 125 -42.05 0.82 -11.93
CA GLU A 125 -42.32 -0.30 -12.83
C GLU A 125 -42.16 0.16 -14.29
N GLN A 126 -41.03 -0.16 -14.93
CA GLN A 126 -40.69 0.23 -16.29
C GLN A 126 -40.78 -0.93 -17.31
N TRP A 127 -41.17 -0.61 -18.55
CA TRP A 127 -41.32 -1.56 -19.66
C TRP A 127 -40.68 -1.01 -20.94
N ARG A 128 -40.18 -1.90 -21.81
CA ARG A 128 -39.61 -1.54 -23.12
C ARG A 128 -40.67 -1.75 -24.21
N LEU A 129 -40.99 -0.70 -24.96
CA LEU A 129 -41.71 -0.83 -26.23
C LEU A 129 -40.79 -1.40 -27.32
N GLU A 130 -41.34 -2.28 -28.16
CA GLU A 130 -40.84 -2.47 -29.52
C GLU A 130 -41.33 -1.34 -30.45
N PRO A 131 -40.66 -1.09 -31.59
CA PRO A 131 -41.21 -0.26 -32.66
C PRO A 131 -42.58 -0.78 -33.14
N PRO A 132 -43.47 0.07 -33.68
CA PRO A 132 -44.89 -0.23 -33.82
C PRO A 132 -45.20 -1.32 -34.89
N LYS A 133 -45.19 -2.59 -34.47
CA LYS A 133 -45.75 -3.72 -35.24
C LYS A 133 -46.81 -4.50 -34.45
N ARG A 134 -47.98 -3.85 -34.28
CA ARG A 134 -49.30 -4.45 -34.04
C ARG A 134 -49.43 -5.43 -32.85
N ARG A 135 -49.33 -4.93 -31.62
CA ARG A 135 -50.28 -5.22 -30.51
C ARG A 135 -49.97 -4.34 -29.29
N ARG A 136 -50.98 -3.69 -28.69
CA ARG A 136 -50.85 -3.15 -27.32
C ARG A 136 -50.57 -4.33 -26.36
N PRO A 137 -49.62 -4.25 -25.41
CA PRO A 137 -49.43 -5.30 -24.43
C PRO A 137 -50.69 -5.43 -23.56
N LYS A 138 -51.28 -6.63 -23.50
CA LYS A 138 -52.37 -6.93 -22.57
C LYS A 138 -51.79 -7.07 -21.15
N CYS A 139 -51.58 -5.95 -20.46
CA CYS A 139 -51.00 -5.95 -19.11
C CYS A 139 -51.93 -6.62 -18.07
N PHE A 140 -53.24 -6.36 -18.19
CA PHE A 140 -54.28 -6.96 -17.35
C PHE A 140 -54.52 -8.44 -17.70
N GLY A 141 -54.74 -9.26 -16.67
CA GLY A 141 -54.96 -10.71 -16.80
C GLY A 141 -53.70 -11.57 -16.96
N THR A 142 -52.49 -10.98 -16.91
CA THR A 142 -51.25 -11.76 -16.94
C THR A 142 -50.93 -12.39 -15.58
N LYS A 143 -50.30 -13.58 -15.59
CA LYS A 143 -49.78 -14.23 -14.37
C LYS A 143 -48.93 -13.27 -13.52
N TYR A 144 -48.08 -12.48 -14.19
CA TYR A 144 -47.25 -11.44 -13.57
C TYR A 144 -48.07 -10.43 -12.76
N ALA A 145 -49.17 -9.89 -13.31
CA ALA A 145 -49.98 -8.91 -12.60
C ALA A 145 -50.59 -9.49 -11.31
N LYS A 146 -50.99 -10.77 -11.33
CA LYS A 146 -51.47 -11.47 -10.13
C LYS A 146 -50.35 -11.76 -9.13
N ASP A 147 -49.21 -12.33 -9.58
CA ASP A 147 -48.07 -12.62 -8.70
C ASP A 147 -47.53 -11.32 -8.03
N ARG A 148 -47.58 -10.18 -8.74
CA ARG A 148 -47.24 -8.83 -8.24
C ARG A 148 -48.28 -8.29 -7.24
N ALA A 149 -49.57 -8.53 -7.47
CA ALA A 149 -50.64 -8.16 -6.53
C ALA A 149 -50.54 -8.96 -5.23
N ASP A 150 -50.38 -10.27 -5.33
CA ASP A 150 -50.28 -11.16 -4.17
C ASP A 150 -49.00 -10.86 -3.34
N MET A 151 -47.92 -10.42 -4.00
CA MET A 151 -46.72 -9.88 -3.34
C MET A 151 -47.01 -8.60 -2.54
N MET A 152 -47.69 -7.61 -3.15
CA MET A 152 -48.04 -6.36 -2.45
C MET A 152 -49.06 -6.58 -1.32
N ARG A 153 -50.02 -7.51 -1.48
CA ARG A 153 -50.94 -7.93 -0.42
C ARG A 153 -50.22 -8.52 0.80
N ARG A 154 -49.20 -9.35 0.58
CA ARG A 154 -48.34 -9.87 1.66
C ARG A 154 -47.58 -8.74 2.33
N PHE A 155 -46.85 -7.94 1.53
CA PHE A 155 -46.03 -6.84 2.04
C PHE A 155 -46.85 -5.85 2.88
N ALA A 156 -48.07 -5.47 2.46
CA ALA A 156 -48.94 -4.61 3.25
C ALA A 156 -49.24 -5.18 4.65
N ARG A 157 -49.50 -6.49 4.76
CA ARG A 157 -49.83 -7.18 6.02
C ARG A 157 -48.62 -7.37 6.95
N SER A 158 -47.40 -7.39 6.42
CA SER A 158 -46.19 -7.71 7.18
C SER A 158 -45.20 -6.54 7.34
N CYS A 159 -45.34 -5.46 6.55
CA CYS A 159 -44.39 -4.34 6.51
C CYS A 159 -44.15 -3.74 7.89
N LYS A 160 -45.20 -3.46 8.67
CA LYS A 160 -45.08 -2.79 9.98
C LYS A 160 -44.33 -3.62 11.03
N ALA A 161 -44.24 -4.95 10.86
CA ALA A 161 -43.54 -5.85 11.77
C ALA A 161 -42.02 -5.95 11.51
N ARG A 162 -41.52 -5.45 10.37
CA ARG A 162 -40.07 -5.42 10.05
C ARG A 162 -39.54 -4.02 9.70
N CYS A 163 -40.39 -3.18 9.11
CA CYS A 163 -40.12 -1.79 8.72
C CYS A 163 -40.96 -0.87 9.62
N ALA A 164 -40.64 -0.80 10.92
CA ALA A 164 -41.46 -0.11 11.92
C ALA A 164 -41.64 1.39 11.61
N ASP A 165 -40.59 2.06 11.13
CA ASP A 165 -40.58 3.49 10.78
C ASP A 165 -41.34 3.81 9.47
N LEU A 166 -41.80 2.80 8.70
CA LEU A 166 -42.42 3.01 7.40
C LEU A 166 -43.74 3.80 7.54
N THR A 167 -43.83 4.91 6.81
CA THR A 167 -45.02 5.79 6.74
C THR A 167 -45.62 5.85 5.34
N THR A 168 -44.83 5.64 4.28
CA THR A 168 -45.28 5.90 2.91
C THR A 168 -44.68 4.93 1.88
N VAL A 169 -45.52 4.41 1.00
CA VAL A 169 -45.15 3.57 -0.14
C VAL A 169 -45.73 4.18 -1.42
N HIS A 170 -44.88 4.76 -2.27
CA HIS A 170 -45.27 5.28 -3.59
C HIS A 170 -45.05 4.22 -4.69
N TRP A 171 -45.97 4.15 -5.65
CA TRP A 171 -45.87 3.34 -6.86
C TRP A 171 -45.81 4.22 -8.10
N VAL A 172 -44.81 4.01 -8.97
CA VAL A 172 -44.64 4.77 -10.22
C VAL A 172 -44.74 3.80 -11.40
N ALA A 173 -45.86 3.82 -12.11
CA ALA A 173 -46.03 3.05 -13.33
C ALA A 173 -45.50 3.80 -14.57
N TRP A 174 -45.13 3.06 -15.61
CA TRP A 174 -44.46 3.54 -16.81
C TRP A 174 -45.30 4.52 -17.66
N GLN A 175 -44.62 5.43 -18.37
CA GLN A 175 -45.23 6.44 -19.23
C GLN A 175 -44.81 6.27 -20.70
N THR A 176 -45.80 6.20 -21.58
CA THR A 176 -45.68 6.20 -23.04
C THR A 176 -45.09 7.52 -23.57
N LYS A 177 -44.32 7.46 -24.67
CA LYS A 177 -43.77 8.66 -25.35
C LYS A 177 -44.73 9.34 -26.32
N GLU A 178 -45.88 8.72 -26.57
CA GLU A 178 -46.99 9.22 -27.37
C GLU A 178 -48.23 9.26 -26.47
N GLY A 179 -49.13 10.23 -26.66
CA GLY A 179 -50.13 10.65 -25.66
C GLY A 179 -51.27 9.68 -25.33
N ASP A 180 -51.16 8.41 -25.68
CA ASP A 180 -52.12 7.35 -25.34
C ASP A 180 -51.95 6.89 -23.89
N GLU A 181 -53.08 6.69 -23.21
CA GLU A 181 -53.28 6.44 -21.76
C GLU A 181 -52.09 5.89 -20.96
N ILE A 182 -51.69 6.63 -19.92
CA ILE A 182 -50.81 6.13 -18.86
C ILE A 182 -51.59 5.08 -18.04
N VAL A 183 -51.40 3.80 -18.38
CA VAL A 183 -52.00 2.70 -17.64
C VAL A 183 -51.36 2.61 -16.26
N SER A 184 -52.07 3.06 -15.23
CA SER A 184 -51.80 2.61 -13.86
C SER A 184 -51.85 1.09 -13.86
N GLY A 185 -50.73 0.42 -13.57
CA GLY A 185 -50.60 -1.03 -13.73
C GLY A 185 -51.54 -1.88 -12.87
N TRP A 186 -52.36 -1.25 -12.03
CA TRP A 186 -53.36 -1.81 -11.13
C TRP A 186 -54.77 -1.53 -11.65
N ASP A 187 -55.63 -2.52 -11.59
CA ASP A 187 -57.08 -2.34 -11.64
C ASP A 187 -57.60 -1.61 -10.38
N LEU A 188 -58.77 -0.97 -10.50
CA LEU A 188 -59.32 -0.12 -9.45
C LEU A 188 -59.66 -0.89 -8.16
N GLU A 189 -60.08 -2.15 -8.29
CA GLU A 189 -60.42 -3.03 -7.18
C GLU A 189 -59.16 -3.41 -6.38
N THR A 190 -58.12 -3.95 -7.04
CA THR A 190 -56.84 -4.25 -6.40
C THR A 190 -56.15 -2.99 -5.86
N TYR A 191 -56.28 -1.83 -6.52
CA TYR A 191 -55.74 -0.58 -5.97
C TYR A 191 -56.44 -0.18 -4.67
N SER A 192 -57.78 -0.24 -4.63
CA SER A 192 -58.57 0.05 -3.43
C SER A 192 -58.26 -0.91 -2.28
N GLU A 193 -58.15 -2.22 -2.58
CA GLU A 193 -57.73 -3.23 -1.62
C GLU A 193 -56.35 -2.93 -1.02
N LEU A 194 -55.36 -2.61 -1.86
CA LEU A 194 -54.00 -2.28 -1.40
C LEU A 194 -53.98 -1.01 -0.55
N VAL A 195 -54.71 0.05 -0.94
CA VAL A 195 -54.84 1.27 -0.10
C VAL A 195 -55.42 0.92 1.27
N GLY A 196 -56.47 0.10 1.33
CA GLY A 196 -57.06 -0.36 2.59
C GLY A 196 -56.09 -1.20 3.45
N LEU A 197 -55.35 -2.13 2.84
CA LEU A 197 -54.38 -2.98 3.54
C LEU A 197 -53.18 -2.19 4.09
N PHE A 198 -52.65 -1.21 3.34
CA PHE A 198 -51.59 -0.35 3.85
C PHE A 198 -52.09 0.64 4.91
N ALA A 199 -53.30 1.20 4.76
CA ALA A 199 -53.92 2.04 5.78
C ALA A 199 -54.10 1.28 7.12
N ALA A 200 -54.49 0.00 7.07
CA ALA A 200 -54.56 -0.87 8.25
C ALA A 200 -53.19 -1.12 8.92
N ALA A 201 -52.09 -1.01 8.18
CA ALA A 201 -50.71 -1.05 8.70
C ALA A 201 -50.19 0.33 9.18
N ASN A 202 -51.02 1.37 9.12
CA ASN A 202 -50.66 2.78 9.33
C ASN A 202 -49.55 3.26 8.37
N VAL A 203 -49.71 2.94 7.08
CA VAL A 203 -48.83 3.32 5.97
C VAL A 203 -49.68 3.91 4.84
N ALA A 204 -49.28 5.07 4.30
CA ALA A 204 -49.92 5.66 3.13
C ALA A 204 -49.43 4.97 1.84
N PHE A 205 -50.34 4.41 1.04
CA PHE A 205 -50.04 3.89 -0.29
C PHE A 205 -50.51 4.87 -1.38
N GLU A 206 -49.59 5.35 -2.20
CA GLU A 206 -49.86 6.32 -3.27
C GLU A 206 -49.44 5.76 -4.64
N CYS A 207 -50.21 6.04 -5.70
CA CYS A 207 -49.81 5.75 -7.08
C CYS A 207 -49.58 7.04 -7.87
N ALA A 208 -48.34 7.29 -8.30
CA ALA A 208 -47.91 8.52 -8.98
C ALA A 208 -48.56 8.74 -10.36
N VAL A 209 -49.20 7.71 -10.94
CA VAL A 209 -49.99 7.84 -12.18
C VAL A 209 -51.39 8.41 -11.91
N ALA A 210 -51.92 8.32 -10.69
CA ALA A 210 -53.24 8.86 -10.35
C ALA A 210 -53.32 10.40 -10.54
N ARG A 211 -52.22 11.13 -10.33
CA ARG A 211 -52.23 12.61 -10.42
C ARG A 211 -52.44 13.16 -11.83
N ARG A 212 -52.11 12.43 -12.91
CA ARG A 212 -52.43 12.84 -14.30
C ARG A 212 -53.81 12.40 -14.83
N ARG A 213 -54.68 11.87 -13.95
CA ARG A 213 -56.14 11.89 -14.15
C ARG A 213 -56.89 12.72 -13.08
N LEU A 214 -56.17 13.43 -12.20
CA LEU A 214 -56.72 14.41 -11.25
C LEU A 214 -56.43 15.89 -11.64
N GLU A 215 -55.58 16.08 -12.64
CA GLU A 215 -55.36 17.33 -13.38
C GLU A 215 -55.57 17.00 -14.87
N TRP A 216 -56.81 16.83 -15.37
CA TRP A 216 -57.86 17.85 -15.45
C TRP A 216 -58.85 17.88 -14.28
N ASN A 217 -58.47 18.69 -13.30
CA ASN A 217 -59.39 19.28 -12.35
C ASN A 217 -60.39 20.20 -13.10
N ILE A 218 -61.43 20.65 -12.40
CA ILE A 218 -62.53 21.50 -12.94
C ILE A 218 -63.58 20.75 -13.77
N LEU A 219 -63.34 20.18 -14.96
CA LEU A 219 -64.46 19.84 -15.86
C LEU A 219 -65.38 18.70 -15.35
N GLU A 220 -64.84 17.56 -14.89
CA GLU A 220 -65.67 16.50 -14.29
C GLU A 220 -66.19 16.87 -12.90
N LEU A 221 -65.40 17.62 -12.13
CA LEU A 221 -65.80 18.13 -10.81
C LEU A 221 -66.98 19.11 -10.96
N TRP A 222 -66.98 19.91 -12.01
CA TRP A 222 -68.11 20.70 -12.48
C TRP A 222 -69.25 19.78 -12.96
N HIS A 223 -69.04 18.82 -13.85
CA HIS A 223 -70.17 18.02 -14.35
C HIS A 223 -70.89 17.19 -13.28
N ASN A 224 -70.16 16.65 -12.30
CA ASN A 224 -70.71 15.88 -11.18
C ASN A 224 -71.32 16.77 -10.09
N TYR A 225 -70.66 17.87 -9.72
CA TYR A 225 -71.12 18.72 -8.62
C TYR A 225 -71.85 20.01 -9.07
N ARG A 226 -71.96 20.34 -10.37
CA ARG A 226 -72.61 21.59 -10.83
C ARG A 226 -74.02 21.80 -10.31
N ALA A 227 -74.83 20.75 -10.13
CA ALA A 227 -76.15 20.89 -9.52
C ALA A 227 -76.03 21.34 -8.05
N SER A 228 -75.09 20.74 -7.30
CA SER A 228 -74.79 21.07 -5.91
C SER A 228 -74.01 22.39 -5.74
N ILE A 229 -73.17 22.78 -6.70
CA ILE A 229 -72.35 23.99 -6.70
C ILE A 229 -73.15 25.19 -7.20
N LEU A 230 -73.96 25.06 -8.25
CA LEU A 230 -74.94 26.08 -8.64
C LEU A 230 -76.07 26.15 -7.62
N GLY A 231 -76.45 25.05 -6.98
CA GLY A 231 -77.37 25.03 -5.83
C GLY A 231 -76.77 25.76 -4.63
N ALA A 232 -75.56 25.40 -4.20
CA ALA A 232 -74.87 26.08 -3.10
C ALA A 232 -74.57 27.55 -3.43
N ALA A 233 -74.20 27.88 -4.67
CA ALA A 233 -73.94 29.25 -5.11
C ALA A 233 -75.24 30.07 -5.27
N THR A 234 -76.36 29.48 -5.70
CA THR A 234 -77.65 30.20 -5.68
C THR A 234 -78.20 30.32 -4.27
N CYS A 235 -78.02 29.34 -3.38
CA CYS A 235 -78.30 29.48 -1.95
C CYS A 235 -77.38 30.52 -1.27
N LEU A 236 -76.10 30.58 -1.64
CA LEU A 236 -75.16 31.58 -1.12
C LEU A 236 -75.45 32.97 -1.70
N LEU A 237 -75.79 33.09 -2.98
CA LEU A 237 -76.21 34.35 -3.60
C LEU A 237 -77.59 34.79 -3.12
N LEU A 238 -78.51 33.88 -2.80
CA LEU A 238 -79.78 34.19 -2.12
C LEU A 238 -79.53 34.58 -0.67
N ALA A 239 -78.61 33.94 0.05
CA ALA A 239 -78.23 34.32 1.41
C ALA A 239 -77.49 35.67 1.43
N ILE A 240 -76.63 35.95 0.45
CA ILE A 240 -75.96 37.24 0.25
C ILE A 240 -76.96 38.29 -0.23
N TRP A 241 -77.93 37.97 -1.09
CA TRP A 241 -78.99 38.88 -1.51
C TRP A 241 -79.97 39.17 -0.37
N LEU A 242 -80.34 38.18 0.44
CA LEU A 242 -81.07 38.39 1.70
C LEU A 242 -80.22 39.20 2.69
N TYR A 243 -78.93 38.94 2.83
CA TYR A 243 -78.03 39.70 3.70
C TYR A 243 -77.87 41.16 3.22
N LEU A 244 -77.81 41.40 1.90
CA LEU A 244 -77.79 42.73 1.30
C LEU A 244 -79.16 43.43 1.44
N GLN A 245 -80.27 42.73 1.22
CA GLN A 245 -81.62 43.24 1.52
C GLN A 245 -81.80 43.55 3.02
N LEU A 246 -81.27 42.72 3.92
CA LEU A 246 -81.38 42.89 5.37
C LEU A 246 -80.44 43.98 5.91
N SER A 247 -79.25 44.15 5.34
CA SER A 247 -78.34 45.25 5.69
C SER A 247 -78.80 46.58 5.10
N GLN A 248 -79.21 46.62 3.83
CA GLN A 248 -79.81 47.82 3.22
C GLN A 248 -81.15 48.21 3.88
N ARG A 249 -81.89 47.26 4.49
CA ARG A 249 -83.08 47.55 5.31
C ARG A 249 -82.79 47.85 6.79
N LYS A 250 -81.53 47.85 7.24
CA LYS A 250 -81.17 48.09 8.66
C LYS A 250 -80.18 49.23 8.93
N GLU A 251 -80.13 50.22 8.05
CA GLU A 251 -79.91 51.59 8.51
C GLU A 251 -81.14 52.11 9.28
N LYS A 252 -81.24 51.73 10.57
CA LYS A 252 -81.90 52.53 11.63
C LYS A 252 -81.65 51.96 13.03
N ARG A 253 -81.31 52.87 13.95
CA ARG A 253 -81.19 52.72 15.42
C ARG A 253 -82.60 52.56 16.06
N PRO A 254 -82.78 52.23 17.36
CA PRO A 254 -81.82 52.10 18.49
C PRO A 254 -81.78 50.64 19.05
N SER A 255 -81.33 50.24 20.26
CA SER A 255 -81.08 50.92 21.55
C SER A 255 -79.97 50.28 22.40
N SER A 256 -79.59 50.98 23.48
CA SER A 256 -78.87 50.55 24.69
C SER A 256 -79.84 49.89 25.71
N PRO A 257 -79.43 49.29 26.89
CA PRO A 257 -78.19 49.60 27.64
C PRO A 257 -77.49 48.51 28.51
N LYS A 258 -76.24 48.83 28.94
CA LYS A 258 -75.51 48.32 30.15
C LYS A 258 -75.09 46.82 30.14
N LEU A 259 -74.14 46.33 30.98
CA LEU A 259 -73.34 46.90 32.10
C LEU A 259 -71.89 46.29 32.14
N GLU A 260 -70.98 46.94 32.87
CA GLU A 260 -69.75 46.56 33.65
C GLU A 260 -69.20 45.09 33.73
N LEU A 261 -67.98 44.79 34.26
CA LEU A 261 -66.67 45.47 34.46
C LEU A 261 -65.67 44.53 35.21
N GLY A 262 -64.40 44.43 34.77
CA GLY A 262 -63.27 43.82 35.54
C GLY A 262 -62.09 43.41 34.62
N LYS A 263 -60.77 43.57 34.89
CA LYS A 263 -59.89 43.51 36.11
C LYS A 263 -59.70 42.09 36.67
N SER A 264 -58.53 41.61 37.15
CA SER A 264 -57.17 42.19 37.39
C SER A 264 -56.21 41.05 37.88
N THR A 265 -55.01 40.77 37.31
CA THR A 265 -53.63 41.27 37.67
C THR A 265 -52.81 40.44 38.71
N VAL A 266 -51.68 39.80 38.27
CA VAL A 266 -50.38 39.53 38.99
C VAL A 266 -50.44 38.56 40.22
N VAL A 267 -49.41 37.84 40.75
CA VAL A 267 -48.18 38.18 41.54
C VAL A 267 -47.18 36.98 41.65
N GLU A 268 -45.92 37.28 42.04
CA GLU A 268 -44.69 36.51 42.43
C GLU A 268 -44.83 35.20 43.27
N LEU A 269 -43.82 34.41 43.74
CA LEU A 269 -42.37 34.55 44.11
C LEU A 269 -41.52 33.31 43.66
N LYS A 270 -40.19 33.39 43.38
CA LYS A 270 -39.00 33.30 44.29
C LYS A 270 -39.06 32.14 45.31
N SER A 271 -38.03 31.35 45.61
CA SER A 271 -36.55 31.53 45.66
C SER A 271 -35.86 30.13 45.67
N GLU A 272 -34.54 29.84 45.75
CA GLU A 272 -33.21 30.33 45.28
C GLU A 272 -32.18 29.19 45.65
N GLU A 273 -30.83 29.18 45.59
CA GLU A 273 -29.71 30.14 45.38
C GLU A 273 -28.38 29.38 44.99
N LYS A 274 -27.23 30.10 44.87
CA LYS A 274 -25.77 29.77 45.02
C LYS A 274 -25.15 28.38 44.67
N ILE A 275 -23.86 28.21 44.30
CA ILE A 275 -22.73 28.96 43.68
C ILE A 275 -21.42 28.18 43.99
N SER A 276 -20.54 27.94 43.00
CA SER A 276 -19.08 28.24 43.02
C SER A 276 -18.25 27.41 42.03
N LEU A 277 -17.16 28.00 41.50
CA LEU A 277 -16.12 27.33 40.70
C LEU A 277 -14.78 27.37 41.46
N SER A 278 -13.85 26.48 41.10
CA SER A 278 -12.41 26.75 41.24
C SER A 278 -11.62 26.16 40.07
N LYS A 279 -10.35 26.57 39.91
CA LYS A 279 -9.49 26.36 38.71
C LYS A 279 -8.25 25.48 39.04
N PRO A 280 -7.48 25.03 38.03
CA PRO A 280 -6.47 23.96 38.21
C PRO A 280 -5.19 24.42 38.92
N LYS A 281 -4.30 23.45 39.21
CA LYS A 281 -2.92 23.66 39.67
C LYS A 281 -1.92 23.05 38.67
N GLU A 282 -0.84 23.78 38.41
CA GLU A 282 0.38 23.29 37.76
C GLU A 282 1.45 22.94 38.80
N THR A 283 2.46 22.15 38.39
CA THR A 283 3.90 22.16 38.76
C THR A 283 4.52 20.82 38.34
N SER A 284 5.77 20.69 37.92
CA SER A 284 6.84 21.66 37.61
C SER A 284 7.85 21.00 36.64
N SER A 285 8.72 21.79 35.98
CA SER A 285 9.70 21.29 35.01
C SER A 285 11.10 21.10 35.60
N GLY A 286 11.88 20.15 35.06
CA GLY A 286 13.30 19.97 35.39
C GLY A 286 13.88 18.63 34.89
N PRO A 287 15.05 18.60 34.21
CA PRO A 287 15.62 17.37 33.68
C PRO A 287 16.25 16.52 34.79
N ARG A 288 15.80 15.27 34.95
CA ARG A 288 16.38 14.34 35.95
C ARG A 288 17.54 13.53 35.35
N ARG A 289 18.74 13.86 35.81
CA ARG A 289 20.00 13.14 35.56
C ARG A 289 19.90 11.68 36.02
N ILE A 290 19.98 10.73 35.09
CA ILE A 290 20.07 9.30 35.43
C ILE A 290 21.44 9.03 36.04
N LYS A 291 21.46 8.54 37.29
CA LYS A 291 22.59 7.78 37.83
C LYS A 291 22.28 6.30 37.61
N GLY A 292 23.26 5.52 37.15
CA GLY A 292 23.15 4.07 37.11
C GLY A 292 23.36 3.49 38.52
N GLU A 293 22.43 2.65 38.95
CA GLU A 293 22.59 1.76 40.11
C GLU A 293 22.20 0.35 39.65
N LEU A 294 23.13 -0.60 39.77
CA LEU A 294 22.85 -2.00 39.41
C LEU A 294 21.86 -2.60 40.41
N ARG A 295 20.67 -2.98 39.93
CA ARG A 295 19.74 -3.80 40.71
C ARG A 295 20.22 -5.25 40.72
N LYS A 296 20.83 -5.68 41.82
CA LYS A 296 21.06 -7.11 42.10
C LYS A 296 19.71 -7.86 42.14
N PRO A 297 19.64 -9.15 41.77
CA PRO A 297 18.37 -9.88 41.67
C PRO A 297 17.73 -10.10 43.06
N ASP A 298 16.52 -9.60 43.24
CA ASP A 298 15.76 -9.74 44.49
C ASP A 298 15.22 -11.16 44.64
N ARG A 299 15.81 -11.96 45.54
CA ARG A 299 15.39 -13.35 45.80
C ARG A 299 14.07 -13.38 46.57
N SER A 300 13.22 -14.34 46.21
CA SER A 300 12.02 -14.78 46.96
C SER A 300 11.02 -13.69 47.37
N LYS A 301 10.00 -13.48 46.52
CA LYS A 301 8.66 -13.04 46.95
C LYS A 301 7.64 -14.10 46.53
N PRO A 302 6.65 -14.43 47.39
CA PRO A 302 5.69 -15.51 47.12
C PRO A 302 4.77 -15.16 45.95
N VAL A 303 4.24 -16.19 45.29
CA VAL A 303 3.34 -16.05 44.13
C VAL A 303 2.02 -15.41 44.57
N VAL A 304 1.90 -14.09 44.34
CA VAL A 304 0.61 -13.39 44.40
C VAL A 304 -0.22 -13.83 43.19
N LYS A 305 -1.33 -14.53 43.44
CA LYS A 305 -2.35 -14.79 42.41
C LYS A 305 -2.81 -13.44 41.83
N ARG A 306 -2.82 -13.32 40.51
CA ARG A 306 -3.30 -12.14 39.78
C ARG A 306 -4.51 -12.54 38.94
N ASP A 307 -5.70 -12.31 39.48
CA ASP A 307 -6.97 -12.64 38.83
C ASP A 307 -7.32 -11.58 37.78
N HIS A 308 -6.60 -11.61 36.65
CA HIS A 308 -6.85 -10.79 35.45
C HIS A 308 -6.81 -11.66 34.19
N GLU A 309 -7.81 -11.50 33.34
CA GLU A 309 -7.95 -12.20 32.05
C GLU A 309 -6.79 -11.82 31.12
N ARG A 310 -5.78 -12.68 30.98
CA ARG A 310 -4.70 -12.44 30.01
C ARG A 310 -5.11 -12.93 28.64
N GLN A 311 -4.85 -12.09 27.63
CA GLN A 311 -5.06 -12.42 26.23
C GLN A 311 -3.77 -12.96 25.63
N VAL A 312 -3.85 -14.04 24.83
CA VAL A 312 -2.68 -14.64 24.17
C VAL A 312 -2.73 -14.40 22.67
N GLN A 313 -1.71 -13.74 22.13
CA GLN A 313 -1.57 -13.48 20.70
C GLN A 313 -0.45 -14.32 20.08
N VAL A 314 -0.82 -15.26 19.21
CA VAL A 314 0.14 -15.98 18.36
C VAL A 314 0.47 -15.11 17.14
N LEU A 315 1.76 -14.85 16.91
CA LEU A 315 2.30 -14.23 15.69
C LEU A 315 3.07 -15.28 14.89
N ILE A 316 2.73 -15.45 13.61
CA ILE A 316 3.30 -16.45 12.71
C ILE A 316 4.04 -15.73 11.58
N PHE A 317 5.36 -15.68 11.70
CA PHE A 317 6.25 -15.07 10.72
C PHE A 317 6.64 -16.08 9.64
N PHE A 318 6.75 -15.64 8.38
CA PHE A 318 7.24 -16.48 7.29
C PHE A 318 8.01 -15.65 6.25
N SER A 319 8.69 -16.34 5.33
CA SER A 319 9.22 -15.73 4.10
C SER A 319 8.96 -16.63 2.89
N SER A 320 8.85 -16.06 1.68
CA SER A 320 8.68 -16.87 0.46
C SER A 320 9.10 -16.15 -0.82
N LEU A 321 10.02 -16.75 -1.58
CA LEU A 321 10.34 -16.31 -2.95
C LEU A 321 9.34 -16.83 -4.01
N THR A 322 8.59 -17.88 -3.70
CA THR A 322 7.75 -18.63 -4.65
C THR A 322 6.28 -18.73 -4.24
N GLY A 323 5.92 -18.25 -3.05
CA GLY A 323 4.55 -18.31 -2.51
C GLY A 323 4.10 -19.69 -2.02
N THR A 324 5.01 -20.67 -1.95
CA THR A 324 4.74 -21.98 -1.32
C THR A 324 4.59 -21.83 0.19
N THR A 325 5.59 -21.23 0.86
CA THR A 325 5.57 -20.94 2.29
C THR A 325 4.34 -20.10 2.70
N GLU A 326 3.94 -19.13 1.87
CA GLU A 326 2.76 -18.29 2.13
C GLU A 326 1.49 -19.14 2.26
N ARG A 327 1.29 -20.13 1.38
CA ARG A 327 0.15 -21.06 1.45
C ARG A 327 0.23 -21.93 2.69
N THR A 328 1.37 -22.58 2.91
CA THR A 328 1.61 -23.46 4.06
C THR A 328 1.39 -22.74 5.39
N THR A 329 1.90 -21.52 5.52
CA THR A 329 1.71 -20.67 6.71
C THR A 329 0.24 -20.27 6.88
N LYS A 330 -0.44 -19.89 5.80
CA LYS A 330 -1.89 -19.60 5.82
C LYS A 330 -2.74 -20.86 6.01
N GLU A 331 -2.21 -22.07 5.94
CA GLU A 331 -2.88 -23.34 6.27
C GLU A 331 -2.70 -23.67 7.76
N VAL A 332 -1.47 -23.61 8.27
CA VAL A 332 -1.15 -23.73 9.72
C VAL A 332 -1.93 -22.71 10.55
N ALA A 333 -1.97 -21.44 10.12
CA ALA A 333 -2.71 -20.38 10.82
C ALA A 333 -4.22 -20.68 10.95
N ARG A 334 -4.85 -21.28 9.91
CA ARG A 334 -6.26 -21.69 9.95
C ARG A 334 -6.48 -22.89 10.87
N SER A 335 -5.56 -23.88 10.85
CA SER A 335 -5.62 -25.03 11.75
C SER A 335 -5.53 -24.62 13.22
N LEU A 336 -4.63 -23.68 13.54
CA LEU A 336 -4.49 -23.09 14.87
C LEU A 336 -5.71 -22.24 15.26
N GLU A 337 -6.24 -21.42 14.34
CA GLU A 337 -7.44 -20.60 14.61
C GLU A 337 -8.64 -21.47 15.02
N THR A 338 -8.95 -22.53 14.27
CA THR A 338 -10.00 -23.49 14.65
C THR A 338 -9.68 -24.15 15.99
N SER A 339 -8.47 -24.69 16.15
CA SER A 339 -8.08 -25.48 17.33
C SER A 339 -7.98 -24.68 18.65
N LEU A 340 -7.79 -23.36 18.58
CA LEU A 340 -7.69 -22.48 19.75
C LEU A 340 -9.03 -21.82 20.11
N LEU A 341 -9.92 -21.58 19.13
CA LEU A 341 -11.23 -20.99 19.38
C LEU A 341 -12.29 -22.02 19.81
N GLU A 342 -12.18 -23.28 19.38
CA GLU A 342 -13.13 -24.35 19.77
C GLU A 342 -12.96 -24.82 21.22
N GLN A 343 -11.86 -24.46 21.90
CA GLN A 343 -11.50 -24.93 23.25
C GLN A 343 -10.95 -23.79 24.12
N SER A 344 -11.77 -22.77 24.39
CA SER A 344 -11.47 -21.76 25.40
C SER A 344 -11.19 -22.42 26.76
N PRO A 345 -10.05 -22.15 27.42
CA PRO A 345 -9.69 -22.78 28.69
C PRO A 345 -10.57 -22.28 29.84
N GLU A 346 -10.91 -23.18 30.76
CA GLU A 346 -11.81 -22.96 31.91
C GLU A 346 -11.35 -21.87 32.90
N ASN A 347 -10.13 -21.35 32.75
CA ASN A 347 -9.47 -20.41 33.68
C ASN A 347 -9.40 -18.96 33.14
N GLY A 348 -10.26 -18.54 32.21
CA GLY A 348 -10.40 -17.12 31.83
C GLY A 348 -9.27 -16.54 30.96
N HIS A 349 -8.61 -17.37 30.16
CA HIS A 349 -7.63 -16.91 29.16
C HIS A 349 -8.22 -16.91 27.76
N VAL A 350 -8.08 -15.79 27.04
CA VAL A 350 -8.66 -15.60 25.70
C VAL A 350 -7.58 -15.68 24.64
N PHE A 351 -7.71 -16.62 23.70
CA PHE A 351 -6.85 -16.67 22.52
C PHE A 351 -7.34 -15.66 21.47
N LEU A 352 -6.43 -14.78 21.04
CA LEU A 352 -6.67 -13.91 19.89
C LEU A 352 -6.38 -14.65 18.59
N LYS A 353 -7.06 -14.26 17.50
CA LYS A 353 -6.87 -14.83 16.16
C LYS A 353 -5.37 -14.80 15.78
N PRO A 354 -4.76 -15.93 15.37
CA PRO A 354 -3.36 -15.94 14.92
C PRO A 354 -3.12 -14.95 13.77
N GLN A 355 -2.10 -14.11 13.91
CA GLN A 355 -1.72 -13.15 12.87
C GLN A 355 -0.58 -13.72 12.03
N VAL A 356 -0.66 -13.57 10.71
CA VAL A 356 0.37 -14.06 9.77
C VAL A 356 1.11 -12.85 9.20
N LEU A 357 2.43 -12.84 9.33
CA LEU A 357 3.30 -11.70 9.02
C LEU A 357 4.41 -12.13 8.05
N ASP A 358 4.60 -11.39 6.95
CA ASP A 358 5.66 -11.66 5.97
C ASP A 358 6.94 -10.88 6.36
N LEU A 359 8.07 -11.59 6.51
CA LEU A 359 9.37 -11.00 6.82
C LEU A 359 9.91 -10.06 5.74
N THR A 360 9.27 -9.98 4.56
CA THR A 360 9.55 -8.98 3.52
C THR A 360 8.74 -7.68 3.66
N GLU A 361 7.63 -7.70 4.42
CA GLU A 361 6.70 -6.56 4.56
C GLU A 361 6.76 -5.87 5.93
N ILE A 362 7.19 -6.57 7.00
CA ILE A 362 7.32 -5.97 8.35
C ILE A 362 8.65 -5.24 8.59
N ASP A 363 8.64 -4.35 9.58
CA ASP A 363 9.84 -3.81 10.24
C ASP A 363 10.36 -4.82 11.29
N TYR A 364 11.66 -5.08 11.35
CA TYR A 364 12.21 -5.98 12.37
C TYR A 364 12.36 -5.31 13.73
N ASP A 365 12.58 -3.99 13.78
CA ASP A 365 12.76 -3.27 15.04
C ASP A 365 11.46 -3.29 15.89
N GLU A 366 10.28 -3.33 15.26
CA GLU A 366 8.96 -3.40 15.91
C GLU A 366 8.68 -4.74 16.63
N PHE A 367 9.25 -5.86 16.16
CA PHE A 367 8.96 -7.21 16.66
C PHE A 367 10.15 -7.92 17.30
N PHE A 368 11.39 -7.58 16.94
CA PHE A 368 12.59 -8.35 17.30
C PHE A 368 13.62 -7.58 18.15
N ILE A 369 13.47 -6.26 18.34
CA ILE A 369 14.15 -5.55 19.45
C ILE A 369 13.38 -5.78 20.76
N SER A 370 12.06 -5.60 20.76
CA SER A 370 11.21 -5.74 21.94
C SER A 370 9.86 -6.38 21.58
N PRO A 371 9.16 -7.05 22.53
CA PRO A 371 7.79 -7.49 22.31
C PRO A 371 6.87 -6.32 21.89
N PRO A 372 5.91 -6.52 20.96
CA PRO A 372 4.99 -5.48 20.53
C PRO A 372 4.17 -4.91 21.70
N LYS A 373 3.79 -3.64 21.59
CA LYS A 373 2.90 -2.99 22.57
C LYS A 373 1.44 -3.32 22.26
N PRO A 374 0.59 -3.57 23.27
CA PRO A 374 -0.85 -3.74 23.07
C PRO A 374 -1.47 -2.46 22.50
N ALA A 375 -2.50 -2.62 21.67
CA ALA A 375 -3.12 -1.51 20.93
C ALA A 375 -4.04 -0.60 21.77
N GLU A 376 -4.30 -0.97 23.03
CA GLU A 376 -5.11 -0.21 23.98
C GLU A 376 -4.31 -0.01 25.29
N GLU A 377 -4.32 1.20 25.84
CA GLU A 377 -3.60 1.53 27.08
C GLU A 377 -4.29 0.91 28.31
N GLY A 378 -4.08 -0.40 28.51
CA GLY A 378 -4.59 -1.14 29.66
C GLY A 378 -4.76 -2.64 29.45
N SER A 379 -4.78 -3.15 28.21
CA SER A 379 -4.93 -4.58 27.94
C SER A 379 -3.59 -5.32 28.06
N GLN A 380 -3.54 -6.38 28.88
CA GLN A 380 -2.36 -7.25 28.97
C GLN A 380 -2.44 -8.37 27.94
N VAL A 381 -1.77 -8.17 26.81
CA VAL A 381 -1.57 -9.17 25.75
C VAL A 381 -0.19 -9.82 25.91
N ASP A 382 -0.16 -11.12 26.14
CA ASP A 382 1.06 -11.93 26.20
C ASP A 382 1.30 -12.55 24.80
N TYR A 383 2.50 -12.39 24.21
CA TYR A 383 2.81 -12.79 22.82
C TYR A 383 3.57 -14.12 22.71
N PHE A 384 3.26 -14.91 21.67
CA PHE A 384 3.93 -16.16 21.32
C PHE A 384 4.36 -16.17 19.83
N TYR A 385 5.60 -16.58 19.54
CA TYR A 385 6.21 -16.44 18.21
C TYR A 385 6.37 -17.80 17.50
N MET A 386 5.86 -17.91 16.28
CA MET A 386 6.09 -19.05 15.38
C MET A 386 6.77 -18.56 14.11
N LEU A 387 7.78 -19.28 13.61
CA LEU A 387 8.51 -18.89 12.39
C LEU A 387 8.59 -20.06 11.40
N LEU A 388 8.06 -19.88 10.19
CA LEU A 388 8.10 -20.88 9.11
C LEU A 388 9.06 -20.40 8.00
N LEU A 389 10.25 -20.98 7.95
CA LEU A 389 11.36 -20.46 7.15
C LEU A 389 11.84 -21.46 6.09
N PRO A 390 11.74 -21.13 4.79
CA PRO A 390 12.45 -21.87 3.75
C PRO A 390 13.96 -21.67 3.87
N SER A 391 14.77 -22.57 3.31
CA SER A 391 16.23 -22.38 3.19
C SER A 391 16.66 -22.14 1.74
N TYR A 392 17.52 -21.14 1.52
CA TYR A 392 17.93 -20.69 0.19
C TYR A 392 19.46 -20.64 0.03
N ASN A 393 19.97 -21.17 -1.09
CA ASN A 393 21.40 -21.12 -1.44
C ASN A 393 21.80 -19.81 -2.17
N ILE A 394 21.01 -18.76 -2.00
CA ILE A 394 21.25 -17.40 -2.50
C ILE A 394 21.01 -16.42 -1.35
N ASP A 395 21.43 -15.17 -1.52
CA ASP A 395 21.19 -14.10 -0.56
C ASP A 395 19.72 -13.64 -0.60
N THR A 396 19.07 -13.60 0.56
CA THR A 396 17.62 -13.40 0.67
C THR A 396 17.21 -12.58 1.90
N ILE A 397 15.90 -12.44 2.07
CA ILE A 397 15.30 -11.84 3.25
C ILE A 397 15.67 -12.57 4.55
N ASN A 398 15.88 -13.90 4.50
CA ASN A 398 16.25 -14.69 5.67
C ASN A 398 17.65 -14.30 6.17
N ASP A 399 18.58 -14.04 5.26
CA ASP A 399 19.95 -13.63 5.57
C ASP A 399 19.97 -12.22 6.15
N THR A 400 19.12 -11.32 5.63
CA THR A 400 18.91 -9.96 6.18
C THR A 400 18.30 -10.01 7.59
N PHE A 401 17.35 -10.92 7.83
CA PHE A 401 16.73 -11.13 9.14
C PHE A 401 17.72 -11.74 10.15
N LEU A 402 18.52 -12.72 9.72
CA LEU A 402 19.62 -13.30 10.51
C LEU A 402 20.68 -12.26 10.90
N GLU A 403 21.04 -11.36 9.97
CA GLU A 403 21.94 -10.25 10.20
C GLU A 403 21.36 -9.29 11.25
N HIS A 404 20.09 -8.90 11.13
CA HIS A 404 19.40 -8.11 12.17
C HIS A 404 19.37 -8.80 13.55
N LEU A 405 19.08 -10.10 13.64
CA LEU A 405 19.08 -10.81 14.94
C LEU A 405 20.49 -10.84 15.56
N LYS A 406 21.53 -10.94 14.72
CA LYS A 406 22.94 -10.86 15.14
C LYS A 406 23.32 -9.45 15.59
N GLU A 407 22.92 -8.41 14.86
CA GLU A 407 23.13 -7.02 15.27
C GLU A 407 22.44 -6.73 16.60
N THR A 408 21.16 -7.06 16.74
CA THR A 408 20.37 -6.78 17.95
C THR A 408 20.90 -7.47 19.21
N HIS A 409 21.48 -8.68 19.10
CA HIS A 409 22.11 -9.36 20.24
C HIS A 409 23.49 -8.79 20.62
N ASN A 410 24.21 -8.16 19.68
CA ASN A 410 25.54 -7.59 19.91
C ASN A 410 25.52 -6.06 20.13
N ASP A 411 24.35 -5.42 20.03
CA ASP A 411 24.19 -3.97 20.27
C ASP A 411 24.19 -3.69 21.77
N PHE A 412 25.30 -3.14 22.27
CA PHE A 412 25.51 -2.79 23.70
C PHE A 412 24.46 -1.84 24.31
N ARG A 413 23.57 -1.26 23.50
CA ARG A 413 22.46 -0.39 23.94
C ARG A 413 21.17 -1.18 24.24
N ILE A 414 21.12 -2.45 23.85
CA ILE A 414 19.99 -3.36 23.95
C ILE A 414 20.36 -4.49 24.93
N ASP A 415 19.38 -5.06 25.64
CA ASP A 415 19.64 -6.25 26.47
C ASP A 415 19.91 -7.46 25.57
N SER A 416 20.98 -8.19 25.86
CA SER A 416 21.30 -9.52 25.32
C SER A 416 20.11 -10.49 25.20
N ALA A 417 19.12 -10.36 26.09
CA ALA A 417 17.87 -11.12 26.15
C ALA A 417 16.62 -10.20 26.04
N SER A 418 16.63 -9.23 25.14
CA SER A 418 15.56 -8.22 24.97
C SER A 418 14.16 -8.77 24.68
N LEU A 419 14.06 -9.97 24.08
CA LEU A 419 12.80 -10.67 23.81
C LEU A 419 12.38 -11.61 24.95
N SER A 420 13.04 -11.56 26.11
CA SER A 420 12.67 -12.32 27.32
C SER A 420 11.25 -12.04 27.84
N GLY A 421 10.59 -10.99 27.35
CA GLY A 421 9.17 -10.70 27.59
C GLY A 421 8.17 -11.64 26.88
N LEU A 422 8.57 -12.40 25.86
CA LEU A 422 7.71 -13.38 25.18
C LEU A 422 7.28 -14.53 26.12
N LEU A 423 6.14 -15.16 25.82
CA LEU A 423 5.75 -16.44 26.41
C LEU A 423 6.72 -17.56 26.00
N GLY A 424 7.08 -17.57 24.72
CA GLY A 424 8.05 -18.47 24.11
C GLY A 424 8.03 -18.35 22.59
N TYR A 425 8.90 -19.11 21.94
CA TYR A 425 8.96 -19.19 20.48
C TYR A 425 9.16 -20.64 19.98
N SER A 426 8.86 -20.90 18.71
CA SER A 426 9.31 -22.10 18.00
C SER A 426 9.51 -21.82 16.51
N VAL A 427 10.35 -22.61 15.84
CA VAL A 427 10.75 -22.44 14.44
C VAL A 427 10.52 -23.74 13.68
N PHE A 428 10.12 -23.64 12.40
CA PHE A 428 10.01 -24.74 11.45
C PHE A 428 10.79 -24.42 10.16
N GLY A 429 11.70 -25.31 9.77
CA GLY A 429 12.47 -25.23 8.53
C GLY A 429 11.83 -25.97 7.36
N LEU A 430 11.75 -25.32 6.20
CA LEU A 430 11.31 -25.91 4.93
C LEU A 430 12.50 -25.97 3.96
N GLY A 431 13.31 -27.03 4.04
CA GLY A 431 14.54 -27.17 3.26
C GLY A 431 14.58 -28.48 2.49
N ASP A 432 14.92 -28.43 1.21
CA ASP A 432 15.30 -29.64 0.46
C ASP A 432 16.59 -30.22 1.05
N ARG A 433 16.68 -31.55 1.23
CA ARG A 433 17.94 -32.27 1.53
C ARG A 433 18.89 -32.27 0.33
N GLU A 434 18.34 -32.25 -0.88
CA GLU A 434 19.09 -32.23 -2.14
C GLU A 434 19.50 -30.80 -2.57
N GLY A 435 20.65 -30.67 -3.26
CA GLY A 435 21.07 -29.43 -3.92
C GLY A 435 22.14 -28.61 -3.19
N TRP A 436 22.75 -29.20 -2.15
CA TRP A 436 23.76 -28.59 -1.29
C TRP A 436 25.11 -29.34 -1.37
N PRO A 437 26.23 -28.72 -0.93
CA PRO A 437 27.54 -29.42 -0.86
C PRO A 437 27.56 -30.57 0.16
N SER A 438 26.82 -30.44 1.25
CA SER A 438 26.54 -31.49 2.25
C SER A 438 25.08 -31.36 2.71
N GLU A 439 24.51 -32.43 3.28
CA GLU A 439 23.15 -32.38 3.86
C GLU A 439 23.12 -31.54 5.15
N GLU A 440 24.16 -31.61 5.98
CA GLU A 440 24.24 -30.94 7.28
C GLU A 440 24.29 -29.41 7.16
N ASP A 441 25.10 -28.90 6.21
CA ASP A 441 25.24 -27.47 5.89
C ASP A 441 23.98 -26.88 5.24
N GLY A 442 23.19 -27.71 4.55
CA GLY A 442 22.11 -27.28 3.67
C GLY A 442 20.71 -27.43 4.24
N TYR A 443 20.43 -28.58 4.85
CA TYR A 443 19.08 -28.94 5.29
C TYR A 443 18.62 -28.01 6.42
N CYS A 444 17.63 -27.18 6.11
CA CYS A 444 17.00 -26.21 7.02
C CYS A 444 17.95 -25.19 7.68
N PHE A 445 19.13 -24.93 7.10
CA PHE A 445 20.22 -24.17 7.77
C PHE A 445 19.81 -22.75 8.24
N GLN A 446 18.97 -22.03 7.48
CA GLN A 446 18.51 -20.70 7.87
C GLN A 446 17.55 -20.76 9.07
N ALA A 447 16.78 -21.85 9.20
CA ALA A 447 15.92 -22.09 10.37
C ALA A 447 16.74 -22.48 11.61
N LYS A 448 17.78 -23.33 11.45
CA LYS A 448 18.74 -23.68 12.52
C LYS A 448 19.41 -22.43 13.11
N GLU A 449 19.93 -21.54 12.27
CA GLU A 449 20.54 -20.28 12.75
C GLU A 449 19.50 -19.33 13.38
N VAL A 450 18.30 -19.15 12.79
CA VAL A 450 17.28 -18.28 13.41
C VAL A 450 16.87 -18.77 14.80
N ASP A 451 16.66 -20.08 14.95
CA ASP A 451 16.35 -20.70 16.24
C ASP A 451 17.46 -20.46 17.28
N LYS A 452 18.73 -20.57 16.89
CA LYS A 452 19.90 -20.29 17.73
C LYS A 452 19.98 -18.82 18.19
N TRP A 453 19.66 -17.85 17.33
CA TRP A 453 19.66 -16.43 17.73
C TRP A 453 18.42 -16.02 18.53
N LEU A 454 17.24 -16.60 18.23
CA LEU A 454 16.04 -16.43 19.07
C LEU A 454 16.19 -17.10 20.45
N ALA A 455 16.89 -18.23 20.55
CA ALA A 455 17.22 -18.85 21.84
C ALA A 455 18.00 -17.89 22.74
N LYS A 456 18.94 -17.11 22.18
CA LYS A 456 19.67 -16.07 22.91
C LYS A 456 18.75 -14.91 23.30
N LEU A 457 18.13 -14.26 22.31
CA LEU A 457 17.32 -13.05 22.50
C LEU A 457 16.11 -13.26 23.42
N THR A 458 15.54 -14.48 23.50
CA THR A 458 14.41 -14.79 24.38
C THR A 458 14.80 -15.29 25.77
N GLY A 459 16.09 -15.40 26.09
CA GLY A 459 16.55 -15.97 27.37
C GLY A 459 16.29 -17.49 27.48
N ARG A 460 16.55 -18.23 26.40
CA ARG A 460 16.31 -19.68 26.20
C ARG A 460 14.84 -20.13 26.32
N LYS A 461 13.86 -19.23 26.07
CA LYS A 461 12.41 -19.56 26.07
C LYS A 461 11.93 -20.27 24.79
N ARG A 462 12.61 -21.35 24.39
CA ARG A 462 12.13 -22.24 23.32
C ARG A 462 10.95 -23.03 23.84
N ALA A 463 9.79 -22.88 23.20
CA ALA A 463 8.55 -23.53 23.64
C ALA A 463 8.47 -24.99 23.14
N TYR A 464 8.81 -25.22 21.88
CA TYR A 464 8.78 -26.53 21.25
C TYR A 464 10.00 -26.66 20.33
N PRO A 465 10.58 -27.87 20.13
CA PRO A 465 11.76 -28.08 19.31
C PRO A 465 11.68 -27.51 17.88
N LEU A 466 12.85 -27.28 17.28
CA LEU A 466 12.98 -26.92 15.87
C LEU A 466 12.38 -28.02 15.00
N GLY A 467 11.30 -27.70 14.28
CA GLY A 467 10.75 -28.58 13.25
C GLY A 467 11.55 -28.46 11.95
N MET A 468 11.67 -29.55 11.20
CA MET A 468 12.30 -29.56 9.88
C MET A 468 11.54 -30.54 8.98
N GLY A 469 11.31 -30.16 7.72
CA GLY A 469 10.68 -31.06 6.73
C GLY A 469 11.11 -30.75 5.29
N ASP A 470 11.32 -31.80 4.52
CA ASP A 470 11.71 -31.75 3.11
C ASP A 470 10.46 -31.60 2.21
N PRO A 471 10.36 -30.53 1.38
CA PRO A 471 9.21 -30.26 0.52
C PRO A 471 8.85 -31.35 -0.50
N LYS A 472 9.77 -32.27 -0.80
CA LYS A 472 9.60 -33.39 -1.74
C LYS A 472 9.25 -34.70 -1.03
N GLN A 473 9.60 -34.84 0.25
CA GLN A 473 9.48 -36.09 1.01
C GLN A 473 8.44 -35.98 2.14
N ASP A 474 8.78 -35.38 3.28
CA ASP A 474 8.08 -35.57 4.57
C ASP A 474 7.41 -34.29 5.13
N LEU A 475 7.55 -33.14 4.44
CA LEU A 475 7.09 -31.82 4.91
C LEU A 475 5.67 -31.81 5.51
N LYS A 476 4.70 -32.48 4.89
CA LYS A 476 3.30 -32.46 5.38
C LYS A 476 3.12 -33.14 6.72
N GLU A 477 3.77 -34.28 6.91
CA GLU A 477 3.63 -35.10 8.11
C GLU A 477 4.37 -34.43 9.28
N ARG A 478 5.61 -34.00 9.04
CA ARG A 478 6.42 -33.25 10.02
C ARG A 478 5.82 -31.92 10.43
N LEU A 479 5.19 -31.19 9.49
CA LEU A 479 4.54 -29.93 9.81
C LEU A 479 3.27 -30.12 10.66
N ILE A 480 2.51 -31.20 10.43
CA ILE A 480 1.35 -31.53 11.27
C ILE A 480 1.82 -31.88 12.67
N GLU A 481 2.73 -32.86 12.80
CA GLU A 481 3.35 -33.29 14.07
C GLU A 481 3.86 -32.10 14.91
N TRP A 482 4.65 -31.22 14.29
CA TRP A 482 5.17 -30.01 14.95
C TRP A 482 4.06 -28.99 15.30
N THR A 483 3.08 -28.78 14.42
CA THR A 483 1.97 -27.84 14.69
C THR A 483 1.11 -28.32 15.86
N GLU A 484 0.87 -29.63 15.99
CA GLU A 484 0.16 -30.22 17.11
C GLU A 484 0.94 -30.07 18.44
N GLY A 485 2.25 -30.34 18.41
CA GLY A 485 3.13 -30.14 19.55
C GLY A 485 3.21 -28.68 20.03
N VAL A 486 3.36 -27.73 19.10
CA VAL A 486 3.31 -26.28 19.41
C VAL A 486 1.94 -25.89 19.97
N ARG A 487 0.84 -26.32 19.35
CA ARG A 487 -0.54 -26.06 19.81
C ARG A 487 -0.75 -26.49 21.25
N ASP A 488 -0.34 -27.71 21.59
CA ASP A 488 -0.58 -28.27 22.92
C ASP A 488 0.37 -27.67 23.97
N THR A 489 1.57 -27.24 23.56
CA THR A 489 2.45 -26.39 24.39
C THR A 489 1.84 -25.01 24.66
N VAL A 490 1.29 -24.33 23.64
CA VAL A 490 0.62 -23.02 23.81
C VAL A 490 -0.58 -23.14 24.74
N ARG A 491 -1.37 -24.21 24.61
CA ARG A 491 -2.47 -24.54 25.53
C ARG A 491 -1.98 -24.81 26.96
N HIS A 492 -0.81 -25.43 27.15
CA HIS A 492 -0.21 -25.62 28.48
C HIS A 492 0.23 -24.29 29.09
N ILE A 493 0.98 -23.46 28.35
CA ILE A 493 1.44 -22.14 28.79
C ILE A 493 0.25 -21.25 29.19
N ALA A 494 -0.84 -21.28 28.43
CA ALA A 494 -2.07 -20.56 28.75
C ALA A 494 -2.82 -21.09 29.99
N LYS A 495 -2.51 -22.30 30.48
CA LYS A 495 -3.08 -22.86 31.72
C LYS A 495 -2.20 -22.65 32.95
N THR A 496 -0.87 -22.61 32.79
CA THR A 496 0.10 -22.50 33.89
C THR A 496 0.73 -21.10 34.02
N GLY A 497 0.55 -20.22 33.02
CA GLY A 497 1.10 -18.87 32.99
C GLY A 497 2.63 -18.80 32.83
N SER A 498 3.26 -19.92 32.47
CA SER A 498 4.71 -20.11 32.34
C SER A 498 4.99 -21.26 31.36
N LEU A 499 6.25 -21.43 30.93
CA LEU A 499 6.69 -22.63 30.21
C LEU A 499 6.83 -23.88 31.10
N GLY A 500 6.49 -23.75 32.39
CA GLY A 500 6.78 -24.71 33.45
C GLY A 500 8.07 -24.35 34.20
N GLU A 501 8.30 -24.97 35.35
CA GLU A 501 9.60 -24.93 36.05
C GLU A 501 10.54 -25.99 35.46
N GLY A 502 10.73 -25.91 34.14
CA GLY A 502 11.74 -26.69 33.44
C GLY A 502 13.13 -26.34 33.95
N VAL A 503 14.03 -27.32 33.95
CA VAL A 503 15.44 -27.11 34.31
C VAL A 503 16.00 -25.93 33.50
N ARG A 504 16.80 -25.05 34.13
CA ARG A 504 17.69 -24.12 33.40
C ARG A 504 18.72 -24.94 32.61
N GLY A 505 18.28 -25.44 31.45
CA GLY A 505 18.94 -26.50 30.68
C GLY A 505 17.99 -27.30 29.76
N SER A 506 16.66 -27.31 29.97
CA SER A 506 15.74 -27.97 29.00
C SER A 506 15.52 -27.17 27.70
N GLY A 507 16.19 -26.02 27.57
CA GLY A 507 16.35 -25.24 26.35
C GLY A 507 17.79 -25.31 25.79
N ASP A 508 18.54 -26.36 26.15
CA ASP A 508 19.91 -26.54 25.67
C ASP A 508 19.93 -26.94 24.19
N ALA A 509 20.68 -26.17 23.40
CA ALA A 509 20.97 -26.46 22.01
C ALA A 509 22.15 -27.44 21.91
N VAL A 510 22.06 -28.59 22.56
CA VAL A 510 23.08 -29.66 22.58
C VAL A 510 23.03 -30.51 21.30
N GLU A 511 23.17 -29.79 20.18
CA GLU A 511 23.89 -30.18 18.96
C GLU A 511 24.84 -29.02 18.55
N SER A 512 25.25 -28.17 19.51
CA SER A 512 26.10 -26.99 19.27
C SER A 512 26.94 -26.56 20.49
N ASP A 513 27.12 -27.45 21.47
CA ASP A 513 27.93 -27.20 22.69
C ASP A 513 29.13 -28.18 22.78
N ASP A 514 29.73 -28.48 21.63
CA ASP A 514 31.08 -29.05 21.54
C ASP A 514 32.08 -27.89 21.33
N GLU A 515 32.91 -27.66 22.34
CA GLU A 515 34.06 -26.74 22.39
C GLU A 515 33.81 -25.25 22.02
N TYR A 516 33.72 -24.38 23.03
CA TYR A 516 34.82 -23.48 23.42
C TYR A 516 34.36 -22.47 24.51
N ILE A 517 34.26 -22.94 25.76
CA ILE A 517 34.35 -22.03 26.91
C ILE A 517 35.83 -21.70 27.10
N SER A 518 36.23 -20.49 26.74
CA SER A 518 37.47 -19.90 27.25
C SER A 518 37.17 -19.23 28.59
N GLU A 519 37.80 -19.72 29.65
CA GLU A 519 37.83 -19.08 30.97
C GLU A 519 38.52 -17.71 30.84
N ASP A 520 37.78 -16.62 31.05
CA ASP A 520 38.29 -15.25 31.28
C ASP A 520 37.11 -14.33 31.67
N ASP A 521 36.64 -14.45 32.92
CA ASP A 521 35.83 -13.46 33.66
C ASP A 521 35.84 -13.85 35.16
N ASP A 522 36.95 -13.52 35.84
CA ASP A 522 37.11 -13.62 37.31
C ASP A 522 37.30 -12.20 37.90
N ASP A 523 36.22 -11.42 37.92
CA ASP A 523 36.17 -10.11 38.59
C ASP A 523 35.88 -10.26 40.10
N GLY A 524 36.83 -10.87 40.80
CA GLY A 524 36.65 -11.33 42.19
C GLY A 524 36.46 -10.24 43.27
N GLU A 525 35.55 -10.51 44.21
CA GLU A 525 35.58 -9.98 45.58
C GLU A 525 35.82 -11.13 46.58
N VAL A 526 36.43 -10.82 47.73
CA VAL A 526 37.08 -11.82 48.61
C VAL A 526 36.47 -11.83 50.02
N LEU A 527 36.45 -13.01 50.65
CA LEU A 527 36.57 -13.32 52.11
C LEU A 527 35.38 -14.07 52.79
N ILE A 528 35.68 -15.30 53.27
CA ILE A 528 35.32 -15.87 54.61
C ILE A 528 33.83 -16.25 54.83
N ASP A 529 33.42 -17.40 55.40
CA ASP A 529 34.09 -18.40 56.27
C ASP A 529 33.69 -19.89 56.03
N GLU A 530 34.29 -20.80 56.82
CA GLU A 530 34.19 -22.29 56.82
C GLU A 530 32.77 -22.89 56.99
N SER A 531 32.47 -24.11 56.48
CA SER A 531 32.81 -25.37 57.18
C SER A 531 32.35 -26.67 56.46
N ALA A 532 32.89 -27.82 56.93
CA ALA A 532 32.48 -29.22 56.71
C ALA A 532 32.81 -29.97 55.37
N LEU A 533 33.91 -30.75 55.44
CA LEU A 533 34.23 -31.96 54.65
C LEU A 533 33.26 -33.15 54.95
N PRO A 534 33.23 -34.34 54.25
CA PRO A 534 34.38 -35.03 53.61
C PRO A 534 34.20 -36.03 52.41
N LYS A 535 35.23 -36.11 51.53
CA LYS A 535 35.78 -37.33 50.84
C LYS A 535 34.88 -38.06 49.79
N LYS A 536 35.41 -38.68 48.71
CA LYS A 536 36.48 -39.71 48.64
C LYS A 536 37.24 -39.80 47.29
N THR A 537 38.49 -40.27 47.35
CA THR A 537 39.34 -41.01 46.36
C THR A 537 39.22 -40.73 44.85
N LYS A 538 40.25 -40.26 44.10
CA LYS A 538 41.61 -40.82 43.82
C LYS A 538 41.69 -42.16 43.07
N GLN A 539 42.24 -42.11 41.85
CA GLN A 539 43.33 -43.00 41.39
C GLN A 539 44.27 -42.25 40.41
N LYS A 540 45.41 -42.85 40.01
CA LYS A 540 46.62 -42.08 39.57
C LYS A 540 47.62 -42.91 38.73
N SER A 541 48.06 -42.36 37.59
CA SER A 541 49.37 -42.64 36.93
C SER A 541 49.62 -41.55 35.86
N THR A 542 50.62 -40.65 35.87
CA THR A 542 52.10 -40.69 36.03
C THR A 542 52.88 -41.13 34.79
N ARG A 543 53.98 -40.39 34.54
CA ARG A 543 55.02 -40.49 33.49
C ARG A 543 54.75 -39.70 32.21
N ASP A 544 55.75 -39.06 31.58
CA ASP A 544 57.05 -38.53 32.04
C ASP A 544 57.42 -37.35 31.10
N LEU A 545 58.40 -36.52 31.44
CA LEU A 545 58.86 -35.38 30.63
C LEU A 545 60.08 -35.75 29.74
N GLU A 546 60.43 -34.82 28.83
CA GLU A 546 61.62 -34.77 27.94
C GLU A 546 61.48 -35.39 26.52
N ASP A 547 61.33 -34.51 25.51
CA ASP A 547 62.34 -34.27 24.46
C ASP A 547 62.09 -32.88 23.82
N VAL A 548 63.13 -32.17 23.36
CA VAL A 548 63.08 -30.77 22.89
C VAL A 548 64.05 -30.50 21.71
N GLU A 549 64.05 -31.33 20.65
CA GLU A 549 65.08 -31.20 19.59
C GLU A 549 64.66 -31.21 18.09
N ASP A 550 63.37 -31.12 17.70
CA ASP A 550 63.01 -31.14 16.25
C ASP A 550 62.09 -30.03 15.69
N LEU A 551 61.98 -28.87 16.37
CA LEU A 551 61.31 -27.69 15.81
C LEU A 551 62.12 -26.95 14.71
N GLY A 552 63.34 -27.41 14.40
CA GLY A 552 64.28 -26.71 13.51
C GLY A 552 64.15 -26.99 12.00
N LYS A 553 63.44 -28.05 11.57
CA LYS A 553 63.50 -28.54 10.17
C LYS A 553 62.36 -28.08 9.25
N ILE A 554 61.19 -27.72 9.78
CA ILE A 554 60.00 -27.43 8.94
C ILE A 554 60.01 -25.99 8.35
N MET A 555 60.72 -25.03 8.98
CA MET A 555 60.80 -23.64 8.50
C MET A 555 61.73 -23.40 7.28
N LYS A 556 62.24 -24.45 6.61
CA LYS A 556 63.18 -24.31 5.47
C LYS A 556 62.67 -24.79 4.12
N THR A 557 61.50 -25.45 4.04
CA THR A 557 60.94 -25.98 2.78
C THR A 557 59.89 -25.08 2.12
N SER A 558 59.43 -24.01 2.78
CA SER A 558 58.41 -23.07 2.25
C SER A 558 58.98 -21.74 1.73
N ARG A 559 60.30 -21.65 1.49
CA ARG A 559 60.99 -20.45 0.95
C ARG A 559 61.61 -20.68 -0.44
N ALA A 560 61.08 -21.63 -1.20
CA ALA A 560 61.63 -22.05 -2.50
C ALA A 560 60.61 -22.03 -3.66
N GLU A 561 59.42 -21.45 -3.48
CA GLU A 561 58.40 -21.34 -4.55
C GLU A 561 57.59 -20.04 -4.41
N THR A 562 58.22 -18.89 -4.72
CA THR A 562 57.55 -17.57 -4.64
C THR A 562 58.15 -16.57 -5.64
N ALA A 563 58.05 -16.89 -6.94
CA ALA A 563 58.66 -16.09 -8.01
C ALA A 563 57.73 -15.84 -9.24
N ALA A 564 56.42 -16.05 -9.12
CA ALA A 564 55.47 -15.84 -10.23
C ALA A 564 54.03 -15.48 -9.80
N SER A 565 53.80 -14.24 -9.36
CA SER A 565 52.58 -13.44 -9.61
C SER A 565 52.59 -12.13 -8.83
N LYS A 566 52.10 -11.04 -9.44
CA LYS A 566 51.78 -9.78 -8.76
C LYS A 566 50.27 -9.58 -8.83
N GLY A 567 49.64 -9.31 -7.69
CA GLY A 567 48.20 -9.07 -7.60
C GLY A 567 47.80 -8.78 -6.16
N SER A 568 47.99 -7.52 -5.71
CA SER A 568 47.62 -7.09 -4.36
C SER A 568 46.12 -6.85 -4.29
N THR A 569 45.38 -7.75 -3.65
CA THR A 569 44.00 -7.48 -3.24
C THR A 569 43.97 -6.48 -2.08
N PRO A 570 43.13 -5.42 -2.12
CA PRO A 570 42.96 -4.53 -0.98
C PRO A 570 42.22 -5.25 0.14
N ILE A 571 42.78 -5.20 1.35
CA ILE A 571 42.14 -5.70 2.57
C ILE A 571 40.92 -4.82 2.87
N ALA A 572 39.76 -5.42 3.14
CA ALA A 572 38.61 -4.68 3.63
C ALA A 572 38.91 -4.14 5.05
N VAL A 573 38.90 -2.82 5.21
CA VAL A 573 39.22 -2.17 6.49
C VAL A 573 37.91 -1.84 7.22
N ASP A 574 37.62 -2.60 8.28
CA ASP A 574 36.65 -2.19 9.29
C ASP A 574 37.20 -0.97 10.05
N PHE A 575 36.38 0.09 10.13
CA PHE A 575 36.69 1.34 10.83
C PHE A 575 35.80 1.58 12.07
N THR A 576 34.97 0.60 12.43
CA THR A 576 33.96 0.70 13.50
C THR A 576 34.30 -0.07 14.78
N THR A 577 35.27 -1.00 14.77
CA THR A 577 35.60 -1.83 15.94
C THR A 577 36.97 -1.52 16.55
N TYR A 578 36.99 -0.73 17.63
CA TYR A 578 38.21 -0.52 18.45
C TYR A 578 38.45 -1.71 19.40
N GLY A 579 38.92 -2.84 18.85
CA GLY A 579 39.30 -4.03 19.63
C GLY A 579 40.28 -4.93 18.88
N LYS A 580 41.51 -5.08 19.38
CA LYS A 580 42.54 -5.95 18.77
C LYS A 580 42.57 -7.32 19.43
N THR A 581 42.04 -8.34 18.77
CA THR A 581 42.43 -9.76 18.98
C THR A 581 42.39 -10.51 17.66
N SER A 582 43.50 -11.19 17.31
CA SER A 582 43.61 -11.95 16.06
C SER A 582 43.33 -13.44 16.28
N LYS A 583 42.13 -13.90 15.93
CA LYS A 583 41.85 -15.31 15.65
C LYS A 583 41.55 -15.46 14.15
N LYS A 584 42.09 -16.49 13.50
CA LYS A 584 41.81 -16.78 12.08
C LYS A 584 40.39 -17.32 11.96
N SER A 585 39.51 -16.61 11.26
CA SER A 585 38.20 -17.13 10.87
C SER A 585 38.32 -18.21 9.79
N PRO A 586 37.33 -19.11 9.66
CA PRO A 586 37.18 -19.94 8.46
C PRO A 586 37.05 -19.05 7.22
N GLN A 587 37.56 -19.49 6.07
CA GLN A 587 37.40 -18.76 4.82
C GLN A 587 35.94 -18.84 4.35
N THR A 588 35.15 -17.82 4.67
CA THR A 588 33.80 -17.63 4.14
C THR A 588 33.86 -17.50 2.62
N VAL A 589 33.34 -18.50 1.90
CA VAL A 589 33.24 -18.48 0.44
C VAL A 589 32.31 -17.34 0.03
N VAL A 590 32.89 -16.27 -0.53
CA VAL A 590 32.16 -15.07 -0.94
C VAL A 590 31.20 -15.43 -2.08
N LYS A 591 29.90 -15.22 -1.88
CA LYS A 591 28.84 -15.62 -2.83
C LYS A 591 28.77 -14.68 -4.04
N GLU A 592 28.46 -15.20 -5.22
CA GLU A 592 28.02 -14.38 -6.36
C GLU A 592 26.69 -13.68 -6.01
N MET A 593 26.49 -12.43 -6.44
CA MET A 593 25.28 -11.66 -6.12
C MET A 593 24.04 -12.20 -6.85
N VAL A 594 24.18 -12.57 -8.14
CA VAL A 594 23.10 -13.17 -8.95
C VAL A 594 23.66 -14.38 -9.73
N PRO A 595 23.82 -15.54 -9.06
CA PRO A 595 24.38 -16.74 -9.70
C PRO A 595 23.56 -17.20 -10.90
N LYS A 596 24.20 -17.75 -11.94
CA LYS A 596 23.53 -18.17 -13.19
C LYS A 596 22.41 -19.20 -12.99
N SER A 597 22.53 -20.02 -11.94
CA SER A 597 21.54 -21.02 -11.50
C SER A 597 20.37 -20.43 -10.69
N SER A 598 20.45 -19.18 -10.25
CA SER A 598 19.46 -18.59 -9.35
C SER A 598 18.10 -18.31 -10.02
N PRO A 599 16.98 -18.42 -9.27
CA PRO A 599 15.67 -17.94 -9.74
C PRO A 599 15.69 -16.47 -10.18
N THR A 600 16.47 -15.63 -9.50
CA THR A 600 16.69 -14.23 -9.87
C THR A 600 17.33 -14.09 -11.25
N HIS A 601 18.42 -14.81 -11.54
CA HIS A 601 19.06 -14.76 -12.87
C HIS A 601 18.09 -15.17 -13.98
N ALA A 602 17.29 -16.22 -13.77
CA ALA A 602 16.25 -16.64 -14.72
C ALA A 602 15.15 -15.58 -14.89
N ALA A 603 14.66 -15.00 -13.78
CA ALA A 603 13.63 -13.95 -13.80
C ALA A 603 14.12 -12.69 -14.52
N LEU A 604 15.34 -12.22 -14.25
CA LEU A 604 15.91 -11.05 -14.91
C LEU A 604 16.18 -11.32 -16.40
N THR A 605 16.73 -12.49 -16.74
CA THR A 605 16.91 -12.87 -18.16
C THR A 605 15.59 -12.85 -18.92
N LYS A 606 14.51 -13.41 -18.34
CA LYS A 606 13.14 -13.37 -18.88
C LYS A 606 12.57 -11.95 -19.02
N GLN A 607 12.99 -11.02 -18.16
CA GLN A 607 12.64 -9.59 -18.24
C GLN A 607 13.52 -8.79 -19.23
N GLY A 608 14.39 -9.45 -20.02
CA GLY A 608 15.19 -8.87 -21.09
C GLY A 608 16.54 -8.27 -20.67
N TYR A 609 16.98 -8.52 -19.43
CA TYR A 609 18.31 -8.15 -18.97
C TYR A 609 19.38 -8.98 -19.67
N THR A 610 20.59 -8.43 -19.79
CA THR A 610 21.82 -9.22 -19.86
C THR A 610 22.54 -8.97 -18.55
N ILE A 611 22.74 -10.03 -17.78
CA ILE A 611 23.58 -9.99 -16.58
C ILE A 611 25.04 -9.99 -17.02
N VAL A 612 25.89 -9.26 -16.31
CA VAL A 612 27.31 -9.07 -16.60
C VAL A 612 28.08 -9.36 -15.32
N GLY A 613 29.10 -10.22 -15.41
CA GLY A 613 29.79 -10.74 -14.23
C GLY A 613 28.84 -11.48 -13.28
N SER A 614 29.07 -11.30 -11.98
CA SER A 614 28.26 -11.86 -10.89
C SER A 614 27.20 -10.88 -10.35
N HIS A 615 27.37 -9.56 -10.56
CA HIS A 615 26.54 -8.55 -9.89
C HIS A 615 26.05 -7.37 -10.74
N SER A 616 26.40 -7.30 -12.03
CA SER A 616 26.08 -6.16 -12.92
C SER A 616 25.04 -6.50 -13.99
N GLY A 617 24.49 -5.48 -14.67
CA GLY A 617 23.55 -5.75 -15.78
C GLY A 617 23.23 -4.59 -16.71
N VAL A 618 22.81 -4.93 -17.92
CA VAL A 618 22.43 -3.98 -18.98
C VAL A 618 21.10 -4.34 -19.64
N LYS A 619 20.32 -3.32 -20.02
CA LYS A 619 19.04 -3.47 -20.72
C LYS A 619 18.88 -2.38 -21.79
N ILE A 620 18.02 -2.66 -22.76
CA ILE A 620 17.60 -1.67 -23.76
C ILE A 620 16.36 -0.94 -23.26
N CYS A 621 16.45 0.39 -23.12
CA CYS A 621 15.37 1.19 -22.56
C CYS A 621 14.10 1.12 -23.43
N ARG A 622 12.94 1.25 -22.79
CA ARG A 622 11.65 1.42 -23.49
C ARG A 622 11.71 2.59 -24.49
N TRP A 623 12.36 3.69 -24.11
CA TRP A 623 12.46 4.89 -24.94
C TRP A 623 13.50 4.76 -26.07
N THR A 624 14.58 4.01 -25.89
CA THR A 624 15.51 3.62 -26.99
C THR A 624 14.73 2.95 -28.12
N LYS A 625 13.83 2.00 -27.80
CA LYS A 625 12.96 1.33 -28.77
C LYS A 625 11.91 2.26 -29.41
N SER A 626 11.57 3.38 -28.77
CA SER A 626 10.61 4.36 -29.31
C SER A 626 11.32 5.37 -30.24
N ALA A 627 12.43 5.94 -29.77
CA ALA A 627 13.28 6.84 -30.53
C ALA A 627 13.83 6.20 -31.81
N LEU A 628 14.29 4.94 -31.75
CA LEU A 628 14.71 4.16 -32.94
C LEU A 628 13.64 4.07 -34.04
N ARG A 629 12.36 4.24 -33.70
CA ARG A 629 11.24 4.21 -34.66
C ARG A 629 10.66 5.57 -35.01
N GLY A 630 11.26 6.66 -34.53
CA GLY A 630 10.70 8.01 -34.68
C GLY A 630 9.39 8.22 -33.92
N ARG A 631 9.18 7.52 -32.78
CA ARG A 631 7.91 7.51 -32.02
C ARG A 631 7.99 8.22 -30.67
N GLY A 632 8.86 9.22 -30.56
CA GLY A 632 9.13 9.99 -29.35
C GLY A 632 10.32 9.44 -28.57
N SER A 633 11.21 10.35 -28.17
CA SER A 633 12.27 10.10 -27.18
C SER A 633 11.74 10.18 -25.74
N CYS A 634 12.57 9.87 -24.75
CA CYS A 634 12.22 10.15 -23.35
C CYS A 634 12.30 11.66 -23.04
N TYR A 635 11.66 12.06 -21.94
CA TYR A 635 11.65 13.44 -21.44
C TYR A 635 13.05 14.08 -21.29
N LYS A 636 14.09 13.28 -21.06
CA LYS A 636 15.46 13.79 -20.94
C LYS A 636 16.04 14.33 -22.25
N TYR A 637 15.42 14.02 -23.41
CA TYR A 637 15.75 14.70 -24.66
C TYR A 637 15.24 16.16 -24.66
N SER A 638 14.01 16.39 -24.20
CA SER A 638 13.42 17.71 -24.03
C SER A 638 14.21 18.53 -23.00
N PHE A 639 14.49 17.93 -21.83
CA PHE A 639 15.14 18.62 -20.70
C PHE A 639 16.64 18.88 -20.94
N TYR A 640 17.41 17.87 -21.38
CA TYR A 640 18.88 17.91 -21.38
C TYR A 640 19.55 17.59 -22.73
N GLY A 641 18.75 17.34 -23.79
CA GLY A 641 19.27 16.93 -25.10
C GLY A 641 19.69 15.45 -25.20
N ILE A 642 19.39 14.60 -24.21
CA ILE A 642 19.81 13.18 -24.20
C ILE A 642 19.11 12.39 -25.30
N HIS A 643 19.86 11.98 -26.32
CA HIS A 643 19.34 11.15 -27.41
C HIS A 643 19.06 9.71 -26.92
N SER A 644 17.78 9.37 -26.80
CA SER A 644 17.34 8.12 -26.16
C SER A 644 17.77 6.84 -26.89
N HIS A 645 18.06 6.92 -28.18
CA HIS A 645 18.60 5.81 -28.97
C HIS A 645 20.12 5.63 -28.84
N GLN A 646 20.84 6.61 -28.29
CA GLN A 646 22.29 6.54 -27.99
C GLN A 646 22.59 6.36 -26.49
N CYS A 647 21.57 6.02 -25.71
CA CYS A 647 21.64 5.87 -24.26
C CYS A 647 21.71 4.40 -23.84
N MET A 648 22.80 4.02 -23.17
CA MET A 648 22.96 2.73 -22.51
C MET A 648 22.37 2.80 -21.10
N GLU A 649 21.40 1.92 -20.79
CA GLU A 649 20.77 1.81 -19.47
C GLU A 649 21.35 0.59 -18.74
N THR A 650 22.05 0.82 -17.63
CA THR A 650 22.87 -0.20 -16.95
C THR A 650 22.96 0.04 -15.43
N THR A 651 23.51 -0.93 -14.71
CA THR A 651 23.94 -0.79 -13.31
C THR A 651 25.15 -1.70 -13.04
N PRO A 652 26.14 -1.23 -12.25
CA PRO A 652 27.21 -2.06 -11.70
C PRO A 652 26.79 -2.76 -10.41
N SER A 653 25.58 -2.53 -9.89
CA SER A 653 25.04 -3.22 -8.71
C SER A 653 23.58 -3.58 -8.93
N LEU A 654 23.23 -4.86 -8.85
CA LEU A 654 21.84 -5.32 -8.85
C LEU A 654 21.20 -5.24 -7.45
N SER A 655 22.00 -5.04 -6.39
CA SER A 655 21.56 -4.96 -5.00
C SER A 655 21.18 -3.53 -4.59
N CYS A 656 20.24 -3.40 -3.65
CA CYS A 656 19.68 -2.12 -3.18
C CYS A 656 19.55 -2.10 -1.65
N SER A 657 19.69 -0.92 -1.05
CA SER A 657 19.44 -0.70 0.39
C SER A 657 18.00 -0.27 0.72
N ASN A 658 17.14 -0.09 -0.30
CA ASN A 658 15.72 0.28 -0.17
C ASN A 658 14.81 -0.73 -0.91
N LYS A 659 13.60 -0.95 -0.38
CA LYS A 659 12.56 -1.85 -0.93
C LYS A 659 11.31 -1.08 -1.38
N CYS A 660 11.48 0.03 -2.10
CA CYS A 660 10.42 1.01 -2.36
C CYS A 660 9.16 0.39 -3.00
N VAL A 661 7.96 0.83 -2.58
CA VAL A 661 6.65 0.30 -3.04
C VAL A 661 6.39 0.51 -4.54
N PHE A 662 7.11 1.46 -5.18
CA PHE A 662 7.11 1.66 -6.63
C PHE A 662 8.25 0.92 -7.37
N CYS A 663 9.21 0.32 -6.66
CA CYS A 663 10.30 -0.45 -7.24
C CYS A 663 9.78 -1.83 -7.69
N TRP A 664 9.33 -1.91 -8.94
CA TRP A 664 8.58 -3.01 -9.59
C TRP A 664 9.16 -4.45 -9.54
N ARG A 665 10.28 -4.67 -8.83
CA ARG A 665 10.95 -5.97 -8.62
C ARG A 665 10.96 -6.43 -7.16
N HIS A 666 9.91 -6.10 -6.40
CA HIS A 666 9.68 -6.58 -5.03
C HIS A 666 10.08 -8.06 -4.86
N GLY A 667 10.84 -8.37 -3.81
CA GLY A 667 11.23 -9.73 -3.44
C GLY A 667 12.13 -10.50 -4.43
N THR A 668 12.55 -9.92 -5.57
CA THR A 668 13.30 -10.67 -6.61
C THR A 668 14.74 -10.25 -6.83
N ASN A 669 15.12 -9.01 -6.48
CA ASN A 669 16.52 -8.59 -6.47
C ASN A 669 17.15 -8.88 -5.09
N PRO A 670 18.47 -9.08 -5.03
CA PRO A 670 19.22 -9.00 -3.77
C PRO A 670 19.08 -7.61 -3.14
N VAL A 671 19.27 -7.54 -1.83
CA VAL A 671 19.23 -6.29 -1.05
C VAL A 671 20.31 -6.33 0.04
N GLY A 672 20.78 -5.18 0.50
CA GLY A 672 21.77 -5.12 1.57
C GLY A 672 22.21 -3.71 1.96
N THR A 673 22.79 -3.61 3.15
CA THR A 673 23.38 -2.41 3.75
C THR A 673 24.90 -2.36 3.54
N THR A 674 25.55 -3.53 3.44
CA THR A 674 27.00 -3.72 3.24
C THR A 674 27.28 -4.57 1.99
N TRP A 675 28.46 -4.42 1.39
CA TRP A 675 28.85 -5.23 0.23
C TRP A 675 29.44 -6.58 0.67
N ARG A 676 28.72 -7.67 0.41
CA ARG A 676 29.08 -9.03 0.85
C ARG A 676 29.25 -10.07 -0.28
N TRP A 677 29.31 -9.61 -1.52
CA TRP A 677 29.38 -10.46 -2.72
C TRP A 677 30.75 -10.36 -3.41
N VAL A 678 30.98 -11.24 -4.38
CA VAL A 678 32.13 -11.11 -5.30
C VAL A 678 32.13 -9.70 -5.92
N VAL A 679 33.30 -9.09 -6.01
CA VAL A 679 33.52 -7.81 -6.70
C VAL A 679 34.08 -8.12 -8.09
N ASP A 680 33.25 -7.95 -9.13
CA ASP A 680 33.71 -8.00 -10.51
C ASP A 680 34.57 -6.74 -10.79
N PRO A 681 35.68 -6.83 -11.56
CA PRO A 681 36.50 -5.67 -11.87
C PRO A 681 35.82 -4.74 -12.90
N PRO A 682 36.08 -3.43 -12.85
CA PRO A 682 35.31 -2.44 -13.61
C PRO A 682 35.45 -2.56 -15.13
N ASP A 683 36.56 -3.10 -15.63
CA ASP A 683 36.81 -3.34 -17.05
C ASP A 683 35.91 -4.46 -17.63
N LEU A 684 35.77 -5.57 -16.88
CA LEU A 684 34.87 -6.68 -17.21
C LEU A 684 33.43 -6.20 -17.29
N ILE A 685 33.01 -5.38 -16.31
CA ILE A 685 31.69 -4.76 -16.30
C ILE A 685 31.55 -3.86 -17.53
N PHE A 686 32.48 -2.93 -17.75
CA PHE A 686 32.44 -1.93 -18.82
C PHE A 686 32.32 -2.55 -20.21
N GLN A 687 33.19 -3.51 -20.54
CA GLN A 687 33.13 -4.20 -21.84
C GLN A 687 31.88 -5.09 -21.94
N GLY A 688 31.48 -5.77 -20.85
CA GLY A 688 30.28 -6.60 -20.83
C GLY A 688 28.98 -5.83 -21.04
N VAL A 689 28.82 -4.66 -20.40
CA VAL A 689 27.62 -3.83 -20.57
C VAL A 689 27.57 -3.19 -21.96
N LYS A 690 28.71 -2.72 -22.51
CA LYS A 690 28.80 -2.23 -23.89
C LYS A 690 28.45 -3.33 -24.89
N ALA A 691 29.04 -4.53 -24.76
CA ALA A 691 28.76 -5.66 -25.64
C ALA A 691 27.28 -6.07 -25.59
N GLY A 692 26.71 -6.19 -24.38
CA GLY A 692 25.29 -6.49 -24.18
C GLY A 692 24.34 -5.40 -24.70
N HIS A 693 24.74 -4.12 -24.62
CA HIS A 693 24.00 -3.02 -25.24
C HIS A 693 24.03 -3.11 -26.77
N TYR A 694 25.21 -3.20 -27.38
CA TYR A 694 25.36 -3.30 -28.84
C TYR A 694 24.68 -4.56 -29.41
N GLN A 695 24.69 -5.69 -28.70
CA GLN A 695 23.92 -6.88 -29.08
C GLN A 695 22.42 -6.59 -29.14
N LYS A 696 21.86 -5.93 -28.10
CA LYS A 696 20.43 -5.56 -28.05
C LYS A 696 20.06 -4.48 -29.07
N ILE A 697 20.97 -3.57 -29.43
CA ILE A 697 20.78 -2.62 -30.54
C ILE A 697 20.79 -3.35 -31.89
N ARG A 698 21.74 -4.26 -32.13
CA ARG A 698 21.80 -5.08 -33.36
C ARG A 698 20.52 -5.91 -33.57
N MET A 699 19.91 -6.42 -32.50
CA MET A 699 18.60 -7.10 -32.53
C MET A 699 17.41 -6.21 -32.95
N MET A 700 17.58 -4.88 -33.01
CA MET A 700 16.56 -3.96 -33.55
C MET A 700 16.63 -3.84 -35.09
N ARG A 701 17.67 -4.39 -35.74
CA ARG A 701 17.79 -4.44 -37.20
C ARG A 701 16.66 -5.29 -37.79
N GLY A 702 15.87 -4.71 -38.69
CA GLY A 702 14.69 -5.39 -39.29
C GLY A 702 13.40 -5.30 -38.47
N VAL A 703 13.41 -4.68 -37.28
CA VAL A 703 12.17 -4.41 -36.54
C VAL A 703 11.33 -3.35 -37.29
N PRO A 704 10.03 -3.61 -37.59
CA PRO A 704 9.22 -2.69 -38.37
C PRO A 704 9.19 -1.26 -37.82
N GLY A 705 9.36 -0.30 -38.73
CA GLY A 705 9.36 1.13 -38.45
C GLY A 705 10.65 1.68 -37.84
N VAL A 706 11.73 0.90 -37.71
CA VAL A 706 13.04 1.44 -37.29
C VAL A 706 13.63 2.32 -38.41
N ARG A 707 14.03 3.53 -38.04
CA ARG A 707 14.65 4.55 -38.91
C ARG A 707 16.14 4.23 -39.10
N SER A 708 16.63 4.22 -40.35
CA SER A 708 17.99 3.76 -40.68
C SER A 708 19.07 4.70 -40.15
N GLU A 709 18.81 6.01 -40.21
CA GLU A 709 19.67 7.06 -39.66
C GLU A 709 19.81 6.93 -38.13
N ARG A 710 18.70 6.71 -37.42
CA ARG A 710 18.73 6.50 -35.96
C ARG A 710 19.33 5.16 -35.56
N PHE A 711 19.22 4.13 -36.40
CA PHE A 711 19.92 2.86 -36.19
C PHE A 711 21.43 3.02 -36.34
N ALA A 712 21.91 3.81 -37.31
CA ALA A 712 23.33 4.13 -37.46
C ALA A 712 23.84 4.95 -36.26
N GLU A 713 23.11 6.00 -35.85
CA GLU A 713 23.43 6.80 -34.66
C GLU A 713 23.48 5.96 -33.37
N ALA A 714 22.56 5.01 -33.20
CA ALA A 714 22.49 4.11 -32.03
C ALA A 714 23.64 3.10 -31.92
N MET A 715 24.43 2.91 -33.00
CA MET A 715 25.64 2.09 -32.95
C MET A 715 26.85 2.85 -32.35
N ARG A 716 26.65 4.11 -31.90
CA ARG A 716 27.57 4.86 -31.05
C ARG A 716 26.86 5.23 -29.74
N ILE A 717 27.30 4.66 -28.62
CA ILE A 717 26.84 5.08 -27.29
C ILE A 717 27.36 6.50 -27.03
N ARG A 718 26.48 7.39 -26.53
CA ARG A 718 26.82 8.76 -26.09
C ARG A 718 26.52 9.02 -24.62
N HIS A 719 25.59 8.27 -24.06
CA HIS A 719 25.06 8.49 -22.73
C HIS A 719 24.98 7.18 -21.95
N CYS A 720 25.36 7.19 -20.68
CA CYS A 720 25.20 6.05 -19.78
C CYS A 720 24.29 6.44 -18.61
N ALA A 721 23.11 5.81 -18.55
CA ALA A 721 22.17 5.91 -17.45
C ALA A 721 22.47 4.80 -16.43
N LEU A 722 23.17 5.18 -15.37
CA LEU A 722 23.41 4.40 -14.16
C LEU A 722 22.16 4.53 -13.28
N SER A 723 21.10 3.82 -13.69
CA SER A 723 19.77 3.94 -13.08
C SER A 723 18.84 2.74 -13.35
N LEU A 724 19.40 1.58 -13.72
CA LEU A 724 18.62 0.45 -14.23
C LEU A 724 17.89 -0.35 -13.13
N VAL A 725 18.55 -0.54 -11.99
CA VAL A 725 18.08 -1.13 -10.72
C VAL A 725 19.25 -1.14 -9.73
N GLY A 726 18.98 -1.51 -8.49
CA GLY A 726 19.97 -1.52 -7.42
C GLY A 726 20.38 -0.10 -7.07
N GLU A 727 21.46 0.01 -6.32
CA GLU A 727 22.10 1.27 -5.98
C GLU A 727 23.48 1.32 -6.64
N PRO A 728 23.64 2.06 -7.77
CA PRO A 728 24.91 2.15 -8.49
C PRO A 728 26.08 2.66 -7.65
N ILE A 729 25.83 3.52 -6.66
CA ILE A 729 26.89 4.09 -5.81
C ILE A 729 27.44 3.09 -4.78
N PHE A 730 26.78 1.95 -4.61
CA PHE A 730 27.17 0.87 -3.70
C PHE A 730 28.30 -0.01 -4.25
N TYR A 731 28.59 0.07 -5.56
CA TYR A 731 29.69 -0.68 -6.19
C TYR A 731 31.06 -0.06 -5.81
N PRO A 732 31.99 -0.83 -5.21
CA PRO A 732 33.25 -0.28 -4.68
C PRO A 732 34.10 0.51 -5.69
N HIS A 733 34.14 0.09 -6.96
CA HIS A 733 34.95 0.73 -8.01
C HIS A 733 34.13 1.68 -8.91
N ILE A 734 33.06 2.30 -8.37
CA ILE A 734 32.19 3.21 -9.14
C ILE A 734 32.95 4.38 -9.78
N ASN A 735 33.96 4.93 -9.11
CA ASN A 735 34.78 6.02 -9.65
C ASN A 735 35.65 5.58 -10.84
N GLU A 736 36.21 4.37 -10.82
CA GLU A 736 36.98 3.81 -11.93
C GLU A 736 36.07 3.54 -13.14
N PHE A 737 34.88 2.98 -12.89
CA PHE A 737 33.87 2.74 -13.94
C PHE A 737 33.38 4.06 -14.58
N LEU A 738 33.22 5.13 -13.79
CA LEU A 738 32.93 6.47 -14.30
C LEU A 738 34.09 7.03 -15.14
N GLY A 739 35.34 6.83 -14.71
CA GLY A 739 36.52 7.19 -15.50
C GLY A 739 36.58 6.48 -16.86
N MET A 740 36.26 5.18 -16.91
CA MET A 740 36.18 4.41 -18.17
C MET A 740 35.10 4.94 -19.12
N LEU A 741 33.94 5.35 -18.60
CA LEU A 741 32.90 6.01 -19.39
C LEU A 741 33.37 7.34 -19.98
N HIS A 742 34.01 8.19 -19.17
CA HIS A 742 34.46 9.50 -19.61
C HIS A 742 35.62 9.43 -20.60
N ALA A 743 36.53 8.47 -20.44
CA ALA A 743 37.61 8.20 -21.40
C ALA A 743 37.12 7.86 -22.82
N GLU A 744 35.92 7.29 -22.97
CA GLU A 744 35.26 7.06 -24.27
C GLU A 744 34.30 8.20 -24.69
N ARG A 745 34.31 9.36 -24.00
CA ARG A 745 33.34 10.46 -24.17
C ARG A 745 31.87 10.00 -24.04
N ILE A 746 31.59 9.11 -23.09
CA ILE A 746 30.24 8.65 -22.74
C ILE A 746 29.77 9.38 -21.47
N SER A 747 28.76 10.24 -21.58
CA SER A 747 28.31 11.10 -20.47
C SER A 747 27.57 10.30 -19.41
N SER A 748 27.88 10.51 -18.12
CA SER A 748 27.35 9.70 -17.02
C SER A 748 26.18 10.36 -16.28
N PHE A 749 25.12 9.57 -16.06
CA PHE A 749 23.93 9.96 -15.32
C PHE A 749 23.68 8.96 -14.19
N LEU A 750 24.21 9.25 -13.00
CA LEU A 750 24.10 8.39 -11.81
C LEU A 750 22.88 8.78 -10.98
N VAL A 751 22.06 7.79 -10.62
CA VAL A 751 20.89 7.92 -9.74
C VAL A 751 21.11 7.11 -8.48
N CYS A 752 20.97 7.74 -7.31
CA CYS A 752 21.00 7.06 -6.01
C CYS A 752 19.77 7.35 -5.11
N ASN A 753 19.66 6.61 -4.01
CA ASN A 753 18.57 6.58 -3.02
C ASN A 753 18.86 7.31 -1.69
N ALA A 754 19.98 8.06 -1.62
CA ALA A 754 20.43 8.81 -0.44
C ALA A 754 20.71 7.98 0.84
N GLN A 755 21.01 6.68 0.74
CA GLN A 755 21.42 5.86 1.89
C GLN A 755 22.94 5.76 2.11
N HIS A 756 23.74 6.20 1.12
CA HIS A 756 25.18 6.00 1.06
C HIS A 756 25.95 7.34 1.09
N PRO A 757 25.90 8.10 2.20
CA PRO A 757 26.46 9.44 2.27
C PRO A 757 27.98 9.48 2.10
N ASP A 758 28.72 8.49 2.59
CA ASP A 758 30.19 8.48 2.50
C ASP A 758 30.66 8.20 1.07
N GLN A 759 29.98 7.29 0.36
CA GLN A 759 30.17 7.03 -1.07
C GLN A 759 29.74 8.24 -1.91
N LEU A 760 28.68 8.95 -1.52
CA LEU A 760 28.24 10.20 -2.15
C LEU A 760 29.21 11.36 -1.90
N ALA A 761 29.88 11.37 -0.74
CA ALA A 761 30.96 12.31 -0.44
C ALA A 761 32.23 11.99 -1.23
N ALA A 762 32.56 10.70 -1.44
CA ALA A 762 33.72 10.23 -2.20
C ALA A 762 33.51 10.09 -3.73
N LEU A 763 32.31 10.38 -4.24
CA LEU A 763 31.98 10.21 -5.66
C LEU A 763 32.82 11.14 -6.56
N GLY A 764 33.36 10.61 -7.66
CA GLY A 764 34.02 11.41 -8.69
C GLY A 764 33.06 12.32 -9.46
N PRO A 765 33.55 13.06 -10.47
CA PRO A 765 32.69 13.84 -11.34
C PRO A 765 31.68 12.95 -12.08
N VAL A 766 30.47 13.46 -12.27
CA VAL A 766 29.46 12.88 -13.18
C VAL A 766 28.83 14.00 -13.97
N THR A 767 28.41 13.72 -15.21
CA THR A 767 27.83 14.78 -16.08
C THR A 767 26.58 15.39 -15.46
N GLN A 768 25.75 14.56 -14.81
CA GLN A 768 24.66 15.02 -13.94
C GLN A 768 24.30 13.96 -12.88
N LEU A 769 24.30 14.36 -11.60
CA LEU A 769 23.99 13.53 -10.43
C LEU A 769 22.51 13.65 -10.08
N TYR A 770 21.86 12.52 -9.81
CA TYR A 770 20.46 12.41 -9.42
C TYR A 770 20.32 11.79 -8.05
N VAL A 771 19.45 12.37 -7.23
CA VAL A 771 18.99 11.76 -5.98
C VAL A 771 17.48 11.65 -6.03
N SER A 772 16.99 10.46 -5.68
CA SER A 772 15.56 10.17 -5.63
C SER A 772 15.01 10.68 -4.30
N ILE A 773 13.99 11.54 -4.37
CA ILE A 773 13.39 12.24 -3.22
C ILE A 773 11.90 11.89 -3.23
N ASP A 774 11.59 10.69 -2.75
CA ASP A 774 10.29 10.07 -2.95
C ASP A 774 9.33 10.25 -1.75
N ALA A 775 9.74 10.99 -0.72
CA ALA A 775 8.88 11.48 0.37
C ALA A 775 9.47 12.75 1.02
N SER A 776 8.61 13.57 1.64
CA SER A 776 9.02 14.79 2.36
C SER A 776 9.50 14.59 3.81
N ASN A 777 9.07 13.51 4.48
CA ASN A 777 9.23 13.29 5.92
C ASN A 777 9.65 11.84 6.25
N ARG A 778 10.12 11.60 7.49
CA ARG A 778 10.66 10.30 7.95
C ARG A 778 9.64 9.17 7.81
N GLU A 779 8.39 9.43 8.17
CA GLU A 779 7.32 8.44 8.24
C GLU A 779 6.82 8.06 6.83
N SER A 780 6.62 9.04 5.95
CA SER A 780 6.35 8.79 4.53
C SER A 780 7.53 8.12 3.82
N LEU A 781 8.79 8.49 4.13
CA LEU A 781 9.96 7.83 3.55
C LEU A 781 10.06 6.36 3.99
N ARG A 782 9.81 6.05 5.27
CA ARG A 782 9.76 4.68 5.77
C ARG A 782 8.68 3.86 5.07
N ARG A 783 7.49 4.45 4.88
CA ARG A 783 6.32 3.84 4.23
C ARG A 783 6.54 3.56 2.74
N ILE A 784 7.06 4.55 2.00
CA ILE A 784 7.18 4.48 0.53
C ILE A 784 8.46 3.79 0.07
N ASP A 785 9.58 3.99 0.75
CA ASP A 785 10.90 3.57 0.30
C ASP A 785 11.41 2.31 1.00
N ARG A 786 10.87 2.00 2.19
CA ARG A 786 11.20 0.82 3.00
C ARG A 786 12.74 0.58 3.07
N PRO A 787 13.51 1.56 3.57
CA PRO A 787 14.96 1.47 3.68
C PRO A 787 15.39 0.42 4.72
N LEU A 788 16.55 -0.20 4.51
CA LEU A 788 17.11 -1.22 5.42
C LEU A 788 17.96 -0.65 6.56
N HIS A 789 18.47 0.57 6.42
CA HIS A 789 19.28 1.21 7.46
C HIS A 789 18.38 1.73 8.59
N ARG A 790 18.74 1.48 9.86
CA ARG A 790 18.03 2.06 11.02
C ARG A 790 18.13 3.60 11.04
N ASP A 791 19.29 4.13 10.64
CA ASP A 791 19.65 5.54 10.51
C ASP A 791 19.30 6.13 9.12
N PHE A 792 18.29 5.58 8.43
CA PHE A 792 17.93 5.96 7.05
C PHE A 792 17.63 7.44 6.85
N TRP A 793 17.03 8.10 7.84
CA TRP A 793 16.63 9.51 7.75
C TRP A 793 17.83 10.43 7.98
N GLU A 794 18.69 10.07 8.92
CA GLU A 794 19.93 10.74 9.22
C GLU A 794 20.91 10.66 8.02
N ARG A 795 20.99 9.48 7.38
CA ARG A 795 21.70 9.26 6.09
C ARG A 795 21.14 10.12 4.97
N PHE A 796 19.81 10.12 4.81
CA PHE A 796 19.10 10.87 3.79
C PHE A 796 19.39 12.37 3.92
N GLN A 797 19.23 12.93 5.13
CA GLN A 797 19.50 14.34 5.41
C GLN A 797 20.97 14.72 5.15
N ARG A 798 21.93 13.87 5.55
CA ARG A 798 23.37 14.05 5.28
C ARG A 798 23.67 14.04 3.77
N CYS A 799 22.97 13.21 2.98
CA CYS A 799 23.10 13.24 1.53
C CYS A 799 22.62 14.56 0.92
N LEU A 800 21.57 15.20 1.46
CA LEU A 800 21.11 16.50 0.96
C LEU A 800 22.13 17.61 1.20
N ASP A 801 22.83 17.60 2.34
CA ASP A 801 23.92 18.55 2.62
C ASP A 801 25.12 18.35 1.67
N ILE A 802 25.45 17.10 1.33
CA ILE A 802 26.48 16.77 0.33
C ILE A 802 26.08 17.30 -1.06
N LEU A 803 24.80 17.21 -1.44
CA LEU A 803 24.30 17.79 -2.70
C LEU A 803 24.36 19.33 -2.69
N ARG A 804 24.06 19.97 -1.56
CA ARG A 804 24.15 21.43 -1.36
C ARG A 804 25.58 21.94 -1.56
N ALA A 805 26.59 21.14 -1.23
CA ALA A 805 27.99 21.42 -1.54
C ALA A 805 28.34 21.09 -3.01
N ARG A 806 27.95 19.91 -3.51
CA ARG A 806 28.28 19.45 -4.88
C ARG A 806 27.65 20.29 -6.00
N ARG A 807 26.54 21.02 -5.75
CA ARG A 807 25.86 21.90 -6.73
C ARG A 807 26.74 23.00 -7.35
N PHE A 808 27.94 23.24 -6.83
CA PHE A 808 28.91 24.18 -7.38
C PHE A 808 29.95 23.54 -8.30
N ARG A 809 30.19 22.22 -8.19
CA ARG A 809 31.17 21.47 -9.01
C ARG A 809 30.53 20.53 -10.04
N GLN A 810 29.23 20.25 -9.93
CA GLN A 810 28.52 19.34 -10.83
C GLN A 810 27.01 19.58 -10.80
N ARG A 811 26.32 19.26 -11.90
CA ARG A 811 24.86 19.39 -12.00
C ARG A 811 24.16 18.40 -11.06
N THR A 812 23.39 18.90 -10.10
CA THR A 812 22.61 18.10 -9.13
C THR A 812 21.11 18.15 -9.46
N VAL A 813 20.43 17.01 -9.33
CA VAL A 813 19.00 16.87 -9.64
C VAL A 813 18.30 16.14 -8.50
N PHE A 814 17.25 16.76 -7.95
CA PHE A 814 16.24 16.04 -7.17
C PHE A 814 15.24 15.41 -8.14
N ARG A 815 14.87 14.14 -7.93
CA ARG A 815 13.86 13.46 -8.73
C ARG A 815 12.74 12.93 -7.82
N LEU A 816 11.57 13.53 -7.92
CA LEU A 816 10.39 13.23 -7.09
C LEU A 816 9.47 12.29 -7.87
N THR A 817 9.28 11.06 -7.39
CA THR A 817 8.33 10.11 -7.96
C THR A 817 6.96 10.27 -7.28
N LEU A 818 6.06 11.02 -7.92
CA LEU A 818 4.71 11.26 -7.39
C LEU A 818 3.84 10.01 -7.52
N VAL A 819 3.33 9.55 -6.37
CA VAL A 819 2.47 8.39 -6.15
C VAL A 819 1.21 8.87 -5.44
N LYS A 820 0.08 8.85 -6.15
CA LYS A 820 -1.20 9.36 -5.63
C LYS A 820 -1.67 8.52 -4.43
N GLY A 821 -2.05 9.21 -3.34
CA GLY A 821 -2.37 8.60 -2.05
C GLY A 821 -1.17 8.18 -1.20
N PHE A 822 0.06 8.62 -1.54
CA PHE A 822 1.27 8.39 -0.74
C PHE A 822 2.04 9.69 -0.44
N ASN A 823 2.30 10.52 -1.45
CA ASN A 823 3.22 11.67 -1.36
C ASN A 823 2.82 12.87 -2.26
N VAL A 824 1.52 13.05 -2.51
CA VAL A 824 0.99 14.11 -3.42
C VAL A 824 0.13 15.11 -2.66
N ASP A 825 -0.74 14.60 -1.79
CA ASP A 825 -1.67 15.38 -0.99
C ASP A 825 -0.89 15.99 0.22
N ASP A 826 -1.05 17.30 0.45
CA ASP A 826 -0.44 18.12 1.52
C ASP A 826 1.11 18.12 1.69
N GLU A 827 1.88 17.27 1.01
CA GLU A 827 3.36 17.22 1.17
C GLU A 827 4.15 18.38 0.50
N VAL A 828 3.50 19.32 -0.21
CA VAL A 828 4.16 20.37 -1.01
C VAL A 828 5.14 21.24 -0.18
N ASP A 829 4.74 21.65 1.03
CA ASP A 829 5.61 22.44 1.91
C ASP A 829 6.84 21.65 2.39
N GLY A 830 6.66 20.36 2.72
CA GLY A 830 7.77 19.49 3.11
C GLY A 830 8.74 19.21 1.95
N TYR A 831 8.25 19.11 0.71
CA TYR A 831 9.13 19.05 -0.46
C TYR A 831 9.89 20.38 -0.68
N ALA A 832 9.28 21.52 -0.38
CA ALA A 832 9.96 22.81 -0.39
C ALA A 832 11.08 22.89 0.68
N ASP A 833 10.85 22.36 1.89
CA ASP A 833 11.88 22.25 2.94
C ASP A 833 13.12 21.44 2.47
N LEU A 834 12.89 20.31 1.79
CA LEU A 834 13.97 19.48 1.26
C LEU A 834 14.74 20.19 0.11
N VAL A 835 14.04 20.88 -0.78
CA VAL A 835 14.67 21.68 -1.85
C VAL A 835 15.46 22.85 -1.26
N GLU A 836 14.94 23.52 -0.23
CA GLU A 836 15.64 24.58 0.51
C GLU A 836 16.91 24.07 1.20
N LYS A 837 16.89 22.84 1.73
CA LYS A 837 18.07 22.18 2.31
C LYS A 837 19.11 21.77 1.25
N GLY A 838 18.71 21.13 0.16
CA GLY A 838 19.65 20.60 -0.85
C GLY A 838 20.10 21.59 -1.92
N LEU A 839 19.30 22.62 -2.22
CA LEU A 839 19.46 23.56 -3.34
C LEU A 839 19.95 22.90 -4.64
N PRO A 840 19.25 21.86 -5.16
CA PRO A 840 19.66 21.18 -6.39
C PRO A 840 19.63 22.13 -7.59
N CYS A 841 20.45 21.88 -8.61
CA CYS A 841 20.38 22.65 -9.86
C CYS A 841 19.01 22.53 -10.54
N PHE A 842 18.38 21.35 -10.43
CA PHE A 842 17.08 21.02 -11.03
C PHE A 842 16.22 20.15 -10.12
N VAL A 843 14.89 20.23 -10.29
CA VAL A 843 13.91 19.32 -9.68
C VAL A 843 13.08 18.69 -10.79
N GLU A 844 13.27 17.39 -11.04
CA GLU A 844 12.40 16.57 -11.89
C GLU A 844 11.22 16.07 -11.07
N VAL A 845 10.01 16.52 -11.37
CA VAL A 845 8.78 16.01 -10.75
C VAL A 845 8.06 15.11 -11.75
N LYS A 846 7.74 13.88 -11.34
CA LYS A 846 7.33 12.83 -12.28
C LYS A 846 6.32 11.86 -11.70
N GLY A 847 5.23 11.63 -12.43
CA GLY A 847 4.23 10.62 -12.07
C GLY A 847 4.78 9.19 -12.14
N VAL A 848 4.49 8.39 -11.10
CA VAL A 848 4.85 6.97 -11.04
C VAL A 848 4.25 6.19 -12.22
N THR A 849 4.99 5.23 -12.77
CA THR A 849 4.52 4.37 -13.86
C THR A 849 4.22 2.97 -13.32
N TYR A 850 2.93 2.59 -13.27
CA TYR A 850 2.53 1.25 -12.85
C TYR A 850 3.10 0.16 -13.78
N CYS A 851 3.84 -0.79 -13.21
CA CYS A 851 4.55 -1.84 -13.95
C CYS A 851 3.81 -3.19 -14.03
N GLY A 852 2.64 -3.34 -13.39
CA GLY A 852 1.81 -4.54 -13.53
C GLY A 852 2.21 -5.75 -12.67
N THR A 853 3.26 -5.62 -11.85
CA THR A 853 3.81 -6.69 -11.00
C THR A 853 4.01 -6.26 -9.54
N SER A 854 3.39 -5.17 -9.10
CA SER A 854 3.35 -4.73 -7.70
C SER A 854 2.41 -5.61 -6.85
N ASN A 855 2.73 -6.91 -6.80
CA ASN A 855 2.20 -7.83 -5.80
C ASN A 855 2.89 -7.55 -4.45
N GLY A 856 2.61 -6.38 -3.84
CA GLY A 856 2.49 -6.35 -2.38
C GLY A 856 1.34 -7.28 -1.96
N GLY A 857 1.29 -7.67 -0.68
CA GLY A 857 0.43 -8.74 -0.19
C GLY A 857 -0.99 -8.76 -0.76
N LYS A 858 -1.52 -9.98 -1.02
CA LYS A 858 -2.85 -10.21 -1.65
C LYS A 858 -4.01 -9.55 -0.89
N ASP A 859 -3.76 -9.18 0.36
CA ASP A 859 -4.66 -8.52 1.30
C ASP A 859 -4.74 -6.99 1.08
N GLY A 860 -3.99 -6.45 0.11
CA GLY A 860 -4.32 -5.21 -0.61
C GLY A 860 -3.97 -3.88 0.07
N LYS A 861 -3.28 -3.91 1.22
CA LYS A 861 -2.89 -2.71 1.97
C LYS A 861 -1.68 -1.96 1.37
N ASP A 862 -0.74 -2.69 0.77
CA ASP A 862 0.60 -2.18 0.44
C ASP A 862 1.01 -2.29 -1.04
N GLY A 863 0.18 -2.93 -1.88
CA GLY A 863 0.44 -3.05 -3.31
C GLY A 863 -0.03 -1.83 -4.10
N LEU A 864 0.87 -1.09 -4.74
CA LEU A 864 0.49 -0.02 -5.67
C LEU A 864 -0.43 -0.54 -6.79
N THR A 865 -1.39 0.31 -7.20
CA THR A 865 -2.35 0.02 -8.26
C THR A 865 -2.32 1.09 -9.37
N MET A 866 -3.06 0.85 -10.46
CA MET A 866 -3.33 1.88 -11.47
C MET A 866 -4.04 3.15 -10.95
N ALA A 867 -4.61 3.17 -9.73
CA ALA A 867 -5.17 4.41 -9.15
C ALA A 867 -4.10 5.31 -8.51
N ASN A 868 -2.92 4.77 -8.20
CA ASN A 868 -1.81 5.51 -7.60
C ASN A 868 -0.94 6.22 -8.65
N VAL A 869 -1.24 6.03 -9.94
CA VAL A 869 -0.59 6.73 -11.07
C VAL A 869 -1.29 8.08 -11.28
N PRO A 870 -0.62 9.21 -11.05
CA PRO A 870 -1.23 10.52 -11.30
C PRO A 870 -1.31 10.83 -12.80
N PHE A 871 -2.35 11.55 -13.17
CA PHE A 871 -2.52 12.16 -14.50
C PHE A 871 -1.60 13.37 -14.67
N TYR A 872 -1.41 13.80 -15.92
CA TYR A 872 -0.50 14.91 -16.20
C TYR A 872 -0.92 16.23 -15.54
N ALA A 873 -2.22 16.54 -15.52
CA ALA A 873 -2.74 17.72 -14.85
C ALA A 873 -2.50 17.71 -13.32
N GLU A 874 -2.45 16.53 -12.68
CA GLU A 874 -2.18 16.41 -11.24
C GLU A 874 -0.69 16.67 -10.95
N VAL A 875 0.21 16.16 -11.80
CA VAL A 875 1.65 16.46 -11.74
C VAL A 875 1.92 17.94 -12.04
N ALA A 876 1.23 18.53 -13.02
CA ALA A 876 1.33 19.94 -13.36
C ALA A 876 0.91 20.84 -12.19
N ALA A 877 -0.29 20.63 -11.62
CA ALA A 877 -0.79 21.42 -10.50
C ALA A 877 0.10 21.31 -9.24
N PHE A 878 0.66 20.12 -8.95
CA PHE A 878 1.64 19.96 -7.88
C PHE A 878 2.91 20.78 -8.14
N VAL A 879 3.39 20.82 -9.39
CA VAL A 879 4.59 21.59 -9.78
C VAL A 879 4.34 23.09 -9.74
N GLU A 880 3.16 23.56 -10.14
CA GLU A 880 2.76 24.96 -9.99
C GLU A 880 2.69 25.38 -8.52
N ALA A 881 2.11 24.53 -7.66
CA ALA A 881 2.06 24.77 -6.21
C ALA A 881 3.47 24.77 -5.56
N LEU A 882 4.33 23.80 -5.92
CA LEU A 882 5.71 23.76 -5.45
C LEU A 882 6.51 24.98 -5.96
N ASN A 883 6.33 25.36 -7.24
CA ASN A 883 6.96 26.55 -7.81
C ASN A 883 6.54 27.82 -7.06
N ALA A 884 5.25 27.97 -6.72
CA ALA A 884 4.78 29.08 -5.90
C ALA A 884 5.50 29.11 -4.54
N ARG A 885 5.49 28.00 -3.78
CA ARG A 885 6.13 27.98 -2.45
C ARG A 885 7.65 28.16 -2.48
N LEU A 886 8.35 27.73 -3.52
CA LEU A 886 9.78 28.01 -3.70
C LEU A 886 10.05 29.50 -3.98
N ASN A 887 9.11 30.19 -4.64
CA ASN A 887 9.19 31.63 -4.89
C ASN A 887 8.76 32.46 -3.67
N ASP A 888 7.75 32.03 -2.91
CA ASP A 888 7.35 32.63 -1.63
C ASP A 888 8.51 32.63 -0.61
N ARG A 889 9.36 31.60 -0.65
CA ARG A 889 10.60 31.48 0.13
C ARG A 889 11.82 32.19 -0.49
N GLY A 890 11.68 32.78 -1.67
CA GLY A 890 12.76 33.53 -2.35
C GLY A 890 13.92 32.67 -2.87
N LEU A 891 13.70 31.38 -3.15
CA LEU A 891 14.78 30.42 -3.43
C LEU A 891 15.35 30.45 -4.86
N GLY A 892 14.78 31.24 -5.77
CA GLY A 892 15.28 31.41 -7.15
C GLY A 892 15.11 30.16 -8.02
N TYR A 893 13.86 29.69 -8.15
CA TYR A 893 13.47 28.55 -8.97
C TYR A 893 12.27 28.88 -9.87
N GLY A 894 12.26 28.34 -11.08
CA GLY A 894 11.16 28.48 -12.03
C GLY A 894 10.89 27.21 -12.83
N ILE A 895 9.67 27.09 -13.39
CA ILE A 895 9.31 26.01 -14.32
C ILE A 895 10.03 26.23 -15.65
N ALA A 896 10.86 25.26 -16.04
CA ALA A 896 11.81 25.40 -17.15
C ALA A 896 11.44 24.57 -18.38
N ALA A 897 10.90 23.37 -18.19
CA ALA A 897 10.54 22.45 -19.27
C ALA A 897 9.45 21.45 -18.85
N GLU A 898 8.75 20.87 -19.82
CA GLU A 898 7.82 19.77 -19.59
C GLU A 898 7.99 18.61 -20.58
N HIS A 899 7.41 17.46 -20.25
CA HIS A 899 7.17 16.38 -21.21
C HIS A 899 5.90 15.62 -20.81
N ALA A 900 4.75 16.16 -21.22
CA ALA A 900 3.43 15.59 -20.91
C ALA A 900 3.29 14.11 -21.32
N HIS A 901 4.03 13.65 -22.33
CA HIS A 901 4.03 12.24 -22.73
C HIS A 901 4.77 11.28 -21.79
N SER A 902 5.63 11.78 -20.89
CA SER A 902 6.25 11.01 -19.79
C SER A 902 5.66 11.31 -18.41
N CYS A 903 4.63 12.16 -18.32
CA CYS A 903 4.07 12.66 -17.06
C CYS A 903 5.16 13.29 -16.16
N CYS A 904 5.93 14.23 -16.70
CA CYS A 904 7.13 14.78 -16.07
C CYS A 904 7.29 16.29 -16.37
N VAL A 905 7.71 17.06 -15.38
CA VAL A 905 7.99 18.52 -15.47
C VAL A 905 9.33 18.82 -14.78
N LEU A 906 9.99 19.89 -15.22
CA LEU A 906 11.28 20.35 -14.73
C LEU A 906 11.17 21.73 -14.09
N LEU A 907 11.53 21.84 -12.82
CA LEU A 907 11.95 23.09 -12.20
C LEU A 907 13.47 23.24 -12.36
N ALA A 908 13.95 24.46 -12.57
CA ALA A 908 15.37 24.79 -12.61
C ALA A 908 15.65 25.99 -11.69
N SER A 909 16.86 26.05 -11.12
CA SER A 909 17.34 27.26 -10.46
C SER A 909 17.63 28.35 -11.50
N ASP A 910 17.36 29.63 -11.19
CA ASP A 910 17.61 30.78 -12.07
C ASP A 910 19.09 30.93 -12.50
N ARG A 911 20.03 30.20 -11.87
CA ARG A 911 21.41 29.99 -12.39
C ARG A 911 21.46 29.52 -13.84
N PHE A 912 20.42 28.80 -14.30
CA PHE A 912 20.28 28.30 -15.67
C PHE A 912 19.35 29.17 -16.51
N ARG A 913 19.16 30.45 -16.15
CA ARG A 913 18.30 31.39 -16.86
C ARG A 913 19.10 32.58 -17.37
N VAL A 914 19.42 32.54 -18.66
CA VAL A 914 20.24 33.55 -19.36
C VAL A 914 19.34 34.31 -20.33
N ASP A 915 19.43 35.65 -20.33
CA ASP A 915 18.60 36.54 -21.16
C ASP A 915 17.10 36.22 -21.14
N GLY A 916 16.60 35.86 -19.94
CA GLY A 916 15.23 35.46 -19.66
C GLY A 916 14.85 34.03 -20.08
N ARG A 917 15.69 33.35 -20.87
CA ARG A 917 15.49 32.00 -21.40
C ARG A 917 16.16 30.94 -20.53
N TRP A 918 15.60 29.74 -20.50
CA TRP A 918 16.20 28.60 -19.80
C TRP A 918 17.30 27.93 -20.62
N HIS A 919 18.37 27.48 -19.96
CA HIS A 919 19.50 26.74 -20.52
C HIS A 919 19.66 25.39 -19.80
N THR A 920 18.59 24.58 -19.82
CA THR A 920 18.59 23.27 -19.15
C THR A 920 19.39 22.21 -19.91
N ARG A 921 19.75 22.45 -21.18
CA ARG A 921 20.57 21.54 -21.98
C ARG A 921 22.03 21.50 -21.50
N ILE A 922 22.74 20.46 -21.92
CA ILE A 922 24.12 20.17 -21.54
C ILE A 922 24.97 20.22 -22.81
N ASP A 923 26.05 21.00 -22.81
CA ASP A 923 27.12 20.81 -23.80
C ASP A 923 28.01 19.65 -23.33
N TYR A 924 27.83 18.51 -23.99
CA TYR A 924 28.58 17.29 -23.70
C TYR A 924 30.05 17.39 -24.11
N GLU A 925 30.39 18.10 -25.19
CA GLU A 925 31.78 18.22 -25.60
C GLU A 925 32.52 19.20 -24.69
N ARG A 926 31.87 20.29 -24.26
CA ARG A 926 32.43 21.21 -23.26
C ARG A 926 32.61 20.54 -21.89
N PHE A 927 31.69 19.67 -21.48
CA PHE A 927 31.87 18.84 -20.28
C PHE A 927 33.14 17.98 -20.36
N PHE A 928 33.37 17.27 -21.47
CA PHE A 928 34.59 16.47 -21.63
C PHE A 928 35.83 17.35 -21.72
N ALA A 929 35.78 18.46 -22.45
CA ALA A 929 36.89 19.41 -22.53
C ALA A 929 37.29 19.95 -21.15
N LEU A 930 36.34 20.37 -20.31
CA LEU A 930 36.62 20.82 -18.93
C LEU A 930 37.25 19.70 -18.06
N LEU A 931 36.77 18.47 -18.20
CA LEU A 931 37.28 17.31 -17.48
C LEU A 931 38.70 16.91 -17.93
N GLU A 932 39.02 17.09 -19.21
CA GLU A 932 40.34 16.85 -19.80
C GLU A 932 41.32 18.00 -19.51
N GLU A 933 40.85 19.25 -19.56
CA GLU A 933 41.61 20.48 -19.26
C GLU A 933 42.01 20.57 -17.77
N ARG A 934 41.07 20.23 -16.86
CA ARG A 934 41.18 20.54 -15.42
C ARG A 934 41.24 19.29 -14.53
N GLY A 935 41.02 18.11 -15.09
CA GLY A 935 41.00 16.84 -14.37
C GLY A 935 39.75 16.63 -13.49
N PRO A 936 39.63 15.45 -12.85
CA PRO A 936 38.47 15.11 -12.02
C PRO A 936 38.26 16.03 -10.81
N GLU A 937 39.35 16.54 -10.25
CA GLU A 937 39.34 17.50 -9.13
C GLU A 937 39.49 18.96 -9.58
N GLY A 938 39.30 19.25 -10.87
CA GLY A 938 39.31 20.61 -11.38
C GLY A 938 38.25 21.52 -10.75
N GLU A 939 38.50 22.82 -10.83
CA GLU A 939 37.48 23.84 -10.56
C GLU A 939 36.73 24.15 -11.86
N TRP A 940 35.47 23.74 -11.94
CA TRP A 940 34.50 24.14 -12.97
C TRP A 940 33.09 23.99 -12.39
N SER A 941 32.13 24.68 -12.98
CA SER A 941 30.76 24.82 -12.50
C SER A 941 29.72 24.19 -13.44
N PRO A 942 28.51 23.88 -12.96
CA PRO A 942 27.35 23.51 -13.79
C PRO A 942 27.05 24.47 -14.96
N GLU A 943 27.43 25.73 -14.82
CA GLU A 943 27.22 26.81 -15.77
C GLU A 943 28.22 26.77 -16.93
N ASP A 944 29.48 26.35 -16.70
CA ASP A 944 30.58 26.33 -17.69
C ASP A 944 30.33 25.39 -18.90
N TYR A 945 29.32 24.54 -18.82
CA TYR A 945 28.91 23.58 -19.85
C TYR A 945 27.38 23.54 -20.06
N MET A 946 26.71 24.69 -19.87
CA MET A 946 25.36 24.90 -20.38
C MET A 946 25.33 24.76 -21.91
N GLY A 947 24.36 24.01 -22.43
CA GLY A 947 24.13 23.92 -23.87
C GLY A 947 23.30 25.07 -24.42
N GLU A 948 22.82 24.89 -25.65
CA GLU A 948 21.79 25.73 -26.28
C GLU A 948 20.60 25.97 -25.35
N ALA A 949 19.93 27.12 -25.53
CA ALA A 949 18.67 27.41 -24.83
C ALA A 949 17.67 26.25 -24.98
N THR A 950 16.93 25.97 -23.91
CA THR A 950 15.85 24.99 -23.87
C THR A 950 14.84 25.31 -24.99
N PRO A 951 14.63 24.40 -25.96
CA PRO A 951 13.80 24.71 -27.13
C PRO A 951 12.37 25.07 -26.74
N GLU A 952 11.75 25.95 -27.53
CA GLU A 952 10.38 26.42 -27.28
C GLU A 952 9.37 25.25 -27.13
N TRP A 953 9.43 24.25 -28.01
CA TRP A 953 8.60 23.03 -27.93
C TRP A 953 8.86 22.16 -26.69
N ALA A 954 9.97 22.38 -25.98
CA ALA A 954 10.31 21.73 -24.71
C ALA A 954 9.93 22.56 -23.47
N ALA A 955 9.70 23.87 -23.63
CA ALA A 955 9.36 24.79 -22.56
C ALA A 955 7.93 24.59 -22.03
N TRP A 956 7.65 25.19 -20.87
CA TRP A 956 6.34 25.14 -20.20
C TRP A 956 5.21 25.71 -21.10
N GLY A 957 4.12 24.95 -21.22
CA GLY A 957 2.94 25.27 -22.03
C GLY A 957 2.90 24.58 -23.41
N ASN A 958 4.02 24.03 -23.89
CA ASN A 958 4.16 23.48 -25.25
C ASN A 958 4.15 21.92 -25.31
N GLY A 959 3.87 21.24 -24.20
CA GLY A 959 3.66 19.79 -24.12
C GLY A 959 4.93 18.91 -24.21
N GLY A 960 6.05 19.47 -24.67
CA GLY A 960 7.39 18.92 -24.51
C GLY A 960 7.87 17.91 -25.56
N PHE A 961 7.05 17.58 -26.56
CA PHE A 961 7.29 16.45 -27.47
C PHE A 961 8.10 16.87 -28.70
N ASP A 962 9.14 16.12 -29.05
CA ASP A 962 10.02 16.43 -30.21
C ASP A 962 9.20 16.47 -31.53
N PRO A 963 9.11 17.63 -32.21
CA PRO A 963 8.28 17.78 -33.42
C PRO A 963 8.79 16.97 -34.63
N ARG A 964 9.97 16.35 -34.54
CA ARG A 964 10.54 15.46 -35.58
C ARG A 964 10.11 13.99 -35.42
N ASP A 965 9.30 13.68 -34.40
CA ASP A 965 8.78 12.37 -34.06
C ASP A 965 7.25 12.30 -34.10
N GLU A 966 6.71 11.10 -34.32
CA GLU A 966 5.28 10.86 -34.46
C GLU A 966 4.68 10.23 -33.20
N ARG A 967 3.67 10.91 -32.61
CA ARG A 967 2.93 10.42 -31.46
C ARG A 967 1.93 9.33 -31.89
N VAL A 968 2.07 8.11 -31.36
CA VAL A 968 1.20 6.97 -31.69
C VAL A 968 0.42 6.41 -30.49
N ASP A 969 -0.72 5.78 -30.76
CA ASP A 969 -1.50 5.04 -29.76
C ASP A 969 -0.95 3.61 -29.50
N ARG A 970 -1.59 2.87 -28.58
CA ARG A 970 -1.21 1.47 -28.26
C ARG A 970 -1.38 0.50 -29.44
N LYS A 971 -2.12 0.86 -30.49
CA LYS A 971 -2.29 0.09 -31.73
C LYS A 971 -1.36 0.58 -32.86
N GLY A 972 -0.47 1.53 -32.58
CA GLY A 972 0.47 2.11 -33.54
C GLY A 972 -0.15 3.12 -34.52
N ARG A 973 -1.39 3.55 -34.28
CA ARG A 973 -2.08 4.57 -35.10
C ARG A 973 -1.62 5.96 -34.70
N LYS A 974 -1.53 6.89 -35.66
CA LYS A 974 -1.23 8.30 -35.40
C LYS A 974 -2.23 8.87 -34.39
N LYS A 975 -1.75 9.51 -33.33
CA LYS A 975 -2.60 10.19 -32.35
C LYS A 975 -2.68 11.66 -32.73
N VAL A 976 -3.81 12.07 -33.33
CA VAL A 976 -4.11 13.50 -33.51
C VAL A 976 -4.06 14.17 -32.14
N VAL A 977 -3.43 15.34 -32.08
CA VAL A 977 -3.47 16.22 -30.93
C VAL A 977 -4.64 17.16 -31.17
N GLU A 978 -5.72 16.99 -30.40
CA GLU A 978 -6.61 18.10 -30.10
C GLU A 978 -5.78 19.09 -29.26
N ILE A 979 -5.72 20.34 -29.73
CA ILE A 979 -4.98 21.46 -29.13
C ILE A 979 -5.95 22.17 -28.18
#